data_AF-A0A8B9MR44-F1
#
_entry.id   AF-A0A8B9MR44-F1
#
_cell.length_a   1.000
_cell.length_b   1.000
_cell.length_c   1.000
_cell.angle_alpha   90.00
_cell.angle_beta   90.00
_cell.angle_gamma   90.00
#
_symmetry.space_group_name_H-M   'P 1'
#
loop_
_entity.id
_entity.type
_entity.pdbx_description
1 polymer ?
#
loop_
_entity_poly.entity_id
_entity_poly.type
_entity_poly.pdbx_seq_one_letter_code
_entity_poly.pdbx_strand_id
1 'polypeptide(L)'
;MWCYFSLISTEVQLIHFHESEVSNYSTFLLSEDKDVLYVGAREVIFALNAVNIAEKQHELHWKVTEDKRTKCAVKGKSEQTECRNYVRVLQQLNDTFLYVCGTNAFQPTCDYLNLISFELGGKNEDGKGRCPFDPAQSYTSVMVDEELYSGTSYNFLGSEPIISRHSHQSPLRTEYAIPWLNEPNFVFADVIRADQNSTDGEDDKIYFFFTEVSVEYEFVGKLMIPRIARVCKRDQGGLRTLQKKWTSFLKARLICTIPDKNLIFNIINDVFILKSPTLKEPVIYGVFTPQLNNVGLSAVCAYNLSTVEEVFSKGKYMQSATVEQSHTKWVRYNGEIPNPRPGACINNEARASNYMSSLNLPDKTLQFVKDHPLMDDSVTPMGDRPRLVKRDVKYTQIVVDRVRALNGTIYDVMFISTDRGALHKAISYENGMHIIEETQLFPNFEAIQTLLLSSKKGRRYLYAGSNSGVVQSPVAFCDKYTTCVDCVLARDPYCAWKPLEASCTDIFKESEIERNWIQNIGGDASSCSDKVRENSLQHTFKHGSTAELKCSQKSNLAQVVWKFKDDVLRVESPKYRLLEKALLIFNLSEGDSGVYQCLSEEKVKNKKFSQVLAKHVLELKKIQHTTVGPTTAAAPTEASSPIPFPPTGTSFLSCVGSDSPPSPTSTQPDVWSSTDPVKVMLLPPFLSDQAQHVSIRGSFRLFCQATGPDDSYFVWKKNGQKMKACITEQSHMLFDGRVHVLSWVKDSVSENTEYKCSFISKVGNTTSEVFITVEDKDGAGQDGWAKEFNIWRSAISEHDKMMQNWRKTWESCKKKNSL
;
A
#
# COMPACT_ATOMS: atom_id res chain seq x y z
N MET A 1 13.11 -5.47 2.59
CA MET A 1 13.51 -4.08 2.30
C MET A 1 12.74 -3.22 3.28
N TRP A 2 13.44 -2.60 4.21
CA TRP A 2 12.86 -1.80 5.29
C TRP A 2 12.88 -0.32 4.86
N CYS A 3 11.86 0.46 5.23
CA CYS A 3 11.78 1.90 4.94
C CYS A 3 12.79 2.65 5.81
N TYR A 4 13.48 3.66 5.27
CA TYR A 4 14.47 4.42 6.06
C TYR A 4 13.79 5.26 7.17
N PHE A 5 12.70 5.96 6.86
CA PHE A 5 11.81 6.59 7.86
C PHE A 5 10.37 6.10 7.77
N SER A 6 9.67 6.11 8.90
CA SER A 6 8.21 5.98 8.96
C SER A 6 7.66 7.24 9.64
N LEU A 7 6.79 7.96 8.94
CA LEU A 7 6.17 9.19 9.41
C LEU A 7 4.68 8.95 9.67
N ILE A 8 4.27 9.15 10.91
CA ILE A 8 2.86 9.08 11.30
C ILE A 8 2.20 10.42 10.94
N SER A 9 0.92 10.39 10.55
CA SER A 9 0.16 11.59 10.16
C SER A 9 0.27 12.76 11.16
N THR A 10 0.36 12.50 12.47
CA THR A 10 0.52 13.53 13.51
C THR A 10 1.89 14.20 13.51
N GLU A 11 2.90 13.56 12.94
CA GLU A 11 4.26 14.07 12.89
C GLU A 11 4.49 14.98 11.69
N VAL A 12 3.68 14.92 10.64
CA VAL A 12 3.86 15.66 9.39
C VAL A 12 2.69 16.61 9.11
N GLN A 13 2.96 17.70 8.41
CA GLN A 13 1.91 18.60 7.98
C GLN A 13 1.28 18.09 6.68
N LEU A 14 0.12 17.46 6.81
CA LEU A 14 -0.74 17.04 5.71
C LEU A 14 -1.99 17.91 5.69
N ILE A 15 -2.48 18.25 4.51
CA ILE A 15 -3.74 18.97 4.35
C ILE A 15 -4.80 17.96 3.92
N HIS A 16 -5.94 17.97 4.59
CA HIS A 16 -7.03 17.04 4.35
C HIS A 16 -8.26 17.80 3.83
N PHE A 17 -8.98 17.18 2.91
CA PHE A 17 -10.29 17.64 2.47
C PHE A 17 -11.29 16.49 2.51
N HIS A 18 -12.43 16.72 3.15
CA HIS A 18 -13.60 15.85 3.09
C HIS A 18 -14.86 16.70 3.29
N GLU A 19 -16.01 16.16 2.89
CA GLU A 19 -17.31 16.80 3.05
C GLU A 19 -18.26 15.81 3.71
N SER A 20 -19.17 16.30 4.55
CA SER A 20 -20.09 15.43 5.28
C SER A 20 -21.00 14.66 4.31
N GLU A 21 -21.27 13.38 4.58
CA GLU A 21 -22.11 12.48 3.76
C GLU A 21 -21.60 12.15 2.35
N VAL A 22 -20.44 12.69 1.96
CA VAL A 22 -19.78 12.40 0.67
C VAL A 22 -18.70 11.33 0.88
N SER A 23 -18.53 10.47 -0.13
CA SER A 23 -17.50 9.42 -0.14
C SER A 23 -17.01 9.13 -1.55
N ASN A 24 -16.00 8.25 -1.67
CA ASN A 24 -15.44 7.75 -2.93
C ASN A 24 -14.78 8.85 -3.80
N TYR A 25 -13.83 9.58 -3.22
CA TYR A 25 -13.03 10.61 -3.88
C TYR A 25 -12.01 9.95 -4.83
N SER A 26 -12.48 9.53 -6.00
CA SER A 26 -11.81 8.50 -6.83
C SER A 26 -11.36 9.00 -8.20
N THR A 27 -11.75 10.20 -8.62
CA THR A 27 -11.37 10.76 -9.92
C THR A 27 -10.81 12.16 -9.73
N PHE A 28 -9.55 12.40 -10.11
CA PHE A 28 -8.89 13.70 -10.01
C PHE A 28 -8.52 14.27 -11.39
N LEU A 29 -8.56 15.59 -11.51
CA LEU A 29 -8.03 16.34 -12.64
C LEU A 29 -7.43 17.65 -12.12
N LEU A 30 -6.19 17.96 -12.49
CA LEU A 30 -5.61 19.29 -12.26
C LEU A 30 -5.95 20.19 -13.45
N SER A 31 -6.30 21.45 -13.17
CA SER A 31 -6.40 22.49 -14.20
C SER A 31 -5.08 22.69 -14.94
N GLU A 32 -5.12 23.30 -16.12
CA GLU A 32 -3.92 23.54 -16.93
C GLU A 32 -2.90 24.45 -16.25
N ASP A 33 -3.38 25.47 -15.54
CA ASP A 33 -2.55 26.37 -14.69
C ASP A 33 -2.07 25.70 -13.40
N LYS A 34 -2.61 24.51 -13.07
CA LYS A 34 -2.34 23.70 -11.87
C LYS A 34 -2.65 24.42 -10.56
N ASP A 35 -3.57 25.38 -10.58
CA ASP A 35 -4.04 26.09 -9.39
C ASP A 35 -5.36 25.53 -8.83
N VAL A 36 -6.08 24.73 -9.62
CA VAL A 36 -7.34 24.08 -9.21
C VAL A 36 -7.22 22.58 -9.33
N LEU A 37 -7.62 21.86 -8.28
CA LEU A 37 -7.81 20.42 -8.28
C LEU A 37 -9.31 20.12 -8.35
N TYR A 38 -9.75 19.56 -9.48
CA TYR A 38 -11.09 19.04 -9.64
C TYR A 38 -11.17 17.62 -9.08
N VAL A 39 -12.20 17.36 -8.27
CA VAL A 39 -12.40 16.07 -7.59
C VAL A 39 -13.79 15.54 -7.86
N GLY A 40 -13.87 14.42 -8.57
CA GLY A 40 -15.09 13.64 -8.74
C GLY A 40 -15.27 12.62 -7.60
N ALA A 41 -16.38 12.74 -6.88
CA ALA A 41 -16.77 11.87 -5.79
C ALA A 41 -18.14 11.21 -6.05
N ARG A 42 -18.71 10.54 -5.05
CA ARG A 42 -20.09 10.04 -5.10
C ARG A 42 -21.07 11.21 -5.03
N GLU A 43 -21.82 11.41 -6.11
CA GLU A 43 -22.87 12.41 -6.33
C GLU A 43 -22.41 13.87 -6.34
N VAL A 44 -21.11 14.15 -6.28
CA VAL A 44 -20.58 15.52 -6.16
C VAL A 44 -19.28 15.68 -6.96
N ILE A 45 -19.09 16.86 -7.54
CA ILE A 45 -17.83 17.32 -8.13
C ILE A 45 -17.38 18.57 -7.36
N PHE A 46 -16.10 18.63 -6.97
CA PHE A 46 -15.51 19.78 -6.29
C PHE A 46 -14.45 20.45 -7.15
N ALA A 47 -14.28 21.76 -6.98
CA ALA A 47 -13.08 22.49 -7.34
C ALA A 47 -12.40 22.96 -6.05
N LEU A 48 -11.17 22.49 -5.83
CA LEU A 48 -10.37 22.79 -4.65
C LEU A 48 -9.17 23.64 -5.04
N ASN A 49 -8.72 24.53 -4.16
CA ASN A 49 -7.44 25.21 -4.34
C ASN A 49 -6.30 24.17 -4.30
N ALA A 50 -5.53 24.03 -5.38
CA ALA A 50 -4.47 23.03 -5.46
C ALA A 50 -3.31 23.31 -4.47
N VAL A 51 -3.13 24.55 -4.03
CA VAL A 51 -2.12 24.94 -3.04
C VAL A 51 -2.55 24.57 -1.61
N ASN A 52 -3.85 24.64 -1.33
CA ASN A 52 -4.43 24.28 -0.05
C ASN A 52 -5.80 23.63 -0.26
N ILE A 53 -5.84 22.31 -0.35
CA ILE A 53 -7.08 21.59 -0.71
C ILE A 53 -8.20 21.72 0.34
N ALA A 54 -7.89 22.21 1.55
CA ALA A 54 -8.92 22.53 2.55
C ALA A 54 -9.80 23.72 2.11
N GLU A 55 -9.32 24.55 1.17
CA GLU A 55 -10.08 25.65 0.58
C GLU A 55 -10.91 25.15 -0.60
N LYS A 56 -12.17 24.81 -0.32
CA LYS A 56 -13.19 24.52 -1.34
C LYS A 56 -13.57 25.81 -2.09
N GLN A 57 -13.34 25.84 -3.39
CA GLN A 57 -13.71 26.98 -4.24
C GLN A 57 -15.14 26.83 -4.73
N HIS A 58 -15.48 25.67 -5.29
CA HIS A 58 -16.82 25.37 -5.80
C HIS A 58 -17.23 23.91 -5.53
N GLU A 59 -18.53 23.67 -5.52
CA GLU A 59 -19.12 22.34 -5.46
C GLU A 59 -20.35 22.23 -6.35
N LEU A 60 -20.57 21.04 -6.89
CA LEU A 60 -21.69 20.74 -7.76
C LEU A 60 -22.26 19.37 -7.39
N HIS A 61 -23.51 19.35 -6.92
CA HIS A 61 -24.23 18.11 -6.68
C HIS A 61 -24.85 17.56 -7.97
N TRP A 62 -24.52 16.32 -8.30
CA TRP A 62 -25.08 15.56 -9.40
C TRP A 62 -25.71 14.26 -8.89
N LYS A 63 -26.73 14.42 -8.03
CA LYS A 63 -27.45 13.32 -7.36
C LYS A 63 -28.39 12.59 -8.32
N VAL A 64 -28.62 11.31 -8.04
CA VAL A 64 -29.61 10.50 -8.76
C VAL A 64 -31.02 10.90 -8.31
N THR A 65 -31.97 10.96 -9.24
CA THR A 65 -33.38 11.18 -8.91
C THR A 65 -33.98 9.99 -8.17
N GLU A 66 -34.98 10.22 -7.31
CA GLU A 66 -35.63 9.17 -6.53
C GLU A 66 -36.22 8.04 -7.40
N ASP A 67 -36.80 8.41 -8.54
CA ASP A 67 -37.33 7.46 -9.54
C ASP A 67 -36.23 6.57 -10.13
N LYS A 68 -35.08 7.13 -10.51
CA LYS A 68 -33.93 6.35 -11.02
C LYS A 68 -33.37 5.45 -9.93
N ARG A 69 -33.27 5.95 -8.69
CA ARG A 69 -32.77 5.17 -7.55
C ARG A 69 -33.68 3.98 -7.25
N THR A 70 -34.99 4.19 -7.23
CA THR A 70 -35.99 3.12 -7.05
C THR A 70 -35.94 2.11 -8.19
N LYS A 71 -35.87 2.55 -9.45
CA LYS A 71 -35.75 1.67 -10.62
C LYS A 71 -34.47 0.83 -10.58
N CYS A 72 -33.37 1.38 -10.08
CA CYS A 72 -32.13 0.64 -9.86
C CYS A 72 -32.29 -0.40 -8.74
N ALA A 73 -32.92 -0.05 -7.62
CA ALA A 73 -33.16 -0.96 -6.50
C ALA A 73 -34.04 -2.15 -6.91
N VAL A 74 -35.09 -1.92 -7.72
CA VAL A 74 -35.97 -2.97 -8.27
C VAL A 74 -35.20 -3.97 -9.15
N LYS A 75 -34.05 -3.58 -9.71
CA LYS A 75 -33.14 -4.49 -10.45
C LYS A 75 -32.21 -5.30 -9.53
N GLY A 76 -32.45 -5.30 -8.22
CA GLY A 76 -31.70 -6.08 -7.24
C GLY A 76 -30.37 -5.45 -6.81
N LYS A 77 -30.20 -4.14 -7.03
CA LYS A 77 -29.01 -3.38 -6.63
C LYS A 77 -29.24 -2.65 -5.31
N SER A 78 -28.18 -2.46 -4.54
CA SER A 78 -28.23 -1.77 -3.25
C SER A 78 -28.61 -0.31 -3.42
N GLU A 79 -29.74 0.08 -2.85
CA GLU A 79 -30.24 1.45 -2.90
C GLU A 79 -29.29 2.44 -2.20
N GLN A 80 -28.64 1.99 -1.12
CA GLN A 80 -27.78 2.84 -0.30
C GLN A 80 -26.38 3.03 -0.88
N THR A 81 -25.85 2.02 -1.57
CA THR A 81 -24.47 2.04 -2.05
C THR A 81 -24.37 2.12 -3.57
N GLU A 82 -24.96 1.16 -4.31
CA GLU A 82 -24.72 1.03 -5.76
C GLU A 82 -25.61 1.97 -6.59
N CYS A 83 -26.85 2.25 -6.15
CA CYS A 83 -27.81 3.10 -6.86
C CYS A 83 -27.56 4.60 -6.66
N ARG A 84 -26.29 5.00 -6.67
CA ARG A 84 -25.84 6.41 -6.58
C ARG A 84 -25.11 6.79 -7.86
N ASN A 85 -24.82 8.08 -8.03
CA ASN A 85 -24.03 8.56 -9.15
C ASN A 85 -22.56 8.64 -8.75
N TYR A 86 -21.70 7.74 -9.24
CA TYR A 86 -20.26 7.82 -9.00
C TYR A 86 -19.61 8.50 -10.18
N VAL A 87 -18.91 9.61 -9.97
CA VAL A 87 -18.16 10.30 -11.04
C VAL A 87 -16.94 9.45 -11.41
N ARG A 88 -16.85 9.08 -12.70
CA ARG A 88 -15.84 8.15 -13.24
C ARG A 88 -15.03 8.74 -14.37
N VAL A 89 -15.56 9.75 -15.07
CA VAL A 89 -14.85 10.51 -16.10
C VAL A 89 -14.87 11.97 -15.70
N LEU A 90 -13.69 12.58 -15.68
CA LEU A 90 -13.48 14.00 -15.42
C LEU A 90 -12.28 14.41 -16.28
N GLN A 91 -12.56 15.04 -17.42
CA GLN A 91 -11.54 15.34 -18.43
C GLN A 91 -11.66 16.79 -18.90
N GLN A 92 -10.54 17.45 -19.14
CA GLN A 92 -10.52 18.77 -19.77
C GLN A 92 -11.01 18.63 -21.22
N LEU A 93 -12.07 19.35 -21.58
CA LEU A 93 -12.53 19.42 -22.98
C LEU A 93 -11.91 20.62 -23.68
N ASN A 94 -12.03 21.80 -23.08
CA ASN A 94 -11.46 23.07 -23.52
C ASN A 94 -11.38 24.02 -22.31
N ASP A 95 -10.87 25.23 -22.48
CA ASP A 95 -10.66 26.21 -21.40
C ASP A 95 -11.93 26.56 -20.59
N THR A 96 -13.12 26.33 -21.13
CA THR A 96 -14.40 26.68 -20.50
C THR A 96 -15.16 25.48 -19.94
N PHE A 97 -14.90 24.27 -20.44
CA PHE A 97 -15.70 23.09 -20.11
C PHE A 97 -14.86 21.87 -19.72
N LEU A 98 -15.34 21.15 -18.70
CA LEU A 98 -14.95 19.76 -18.45
C LEU A 98 -15.99 18.80 -19.03
N TYR A 99 -15.51 17.69 -19.56
CA TYR A 99 -16.37 16.55 -19.92
C TYR A 99 -16.46 15.60 -18.72
N VAL A 100 -17.69 15.37 -18.23
CA VAL A 100 -17.93 14.60 -17.01
C VAL A 100 -18.89 13.45 -17.27
N CYS A 101 -18.60 12.28 -16.69
CA CYS A 101 -19.54 11.16 -16.70
C CYS A 101 -19.61 10.46 -15.36
N GLY A 102 -20.79 9.96 -15.01
CA GLY A 102 -21.00 9.16 -13.82
C GLY A 102 -21.91 7.96 -14.04
N THR A 103 -21.87 7.00 -13.12
CA THR A 103 -22.61 5.72 -13.20
C THR A 103 -24.13 5.94 -13.14
N ASN A 104 -24.56 7.03 -12.49
CA ASN A 104 -25.94 7.50 -12.35
C ASN A 104 -26.96 6.36 -12.14
N ALA A 105 -26.74 5.56 -11.09
CA ALA A 105 -27.54 4.39 -10.72
C ALA A 105 -27.74 3.37 -11.86
N PHE A 106 -26.62 2.88 -12.41
CA PHE A 106 -26.60 1.95 -13.54
C PHE A 106 -27.28 2.49 -14.80
N GLN A 107 -27.21 3.81 -15.00
CA GLN A 107 -27.59 4.49 -16.24
C GLN A 107 -26.51 5.51 -16.57
N PRO A 108 -25.33 5.05 -17.05
CA PRO A 108 -24.18 5.91 -17.30
C PRO A 108 -24.60 7.16 -18.06
N THR A 109 -24.29 8.33 -17.51
CA THR A 109 -24.69 9.62 -18.08
C THR A 109 -23.47 10.52 -18.16
N CYS A 110 -23.32 11.23 -19.27
CA CYS A 110 -22.29 12.23 -19.46
C CYS A 110 -22.90 13.63 -19.63
N ASP A 111 -22.16 14.65 -19.25
CA ASP A 111 -22.55 16.05 -19.42
C ASP A 111 -21.31 16.95 -19.52
N TYR A 112 -21.53 18.24 -19.71
CA TYR A 112 -20.50 19.27 -19.81
C TYR A 112 -20.59 20.18 -18.60
N LEU A 113 -19.53 20.24 -17.80
CA LEU A 113 -19.43 21.15 -16.66
C LEU A 113 -18.80 22.46 -17.11
N ASN A 114 -19.56 23.56 -17.01
CA ASN A 114 -19.06 24.90 -17.28
C ASN A 114 -18.16 25.36 -16.12
N LEU A 115 -16.91 25.70 -16.41
CA LEU A 115 -15.93 26.09 -15.39
C LEU A 115 -16.16 27.49 -14.80
N ILE A 116 -16.90 28.37 -15.51
CA ILE A 116 -17.19 29.75 -15.07
C ILE A 116 -18.37 29.76 -14.10
N SER A 117 -19.49 29.10 -14.45
CA SER A 117 -20.66 29.03 -13.58
C SER A 117 -20.60 27.86 -12.58
N PHE A 118 -19.73 26.88 -12.83
CA PHE A 118 -19.65 25.61 -12.10
C PHE A 118 -20.96 24.80 -12.11
N GLU A 119 -21.69 24.88 -13.23
CA GLU A 119 -22.96 24.19 -13.46
C GLU A 119 -22.88 23.22 -14.65
N LEU A 120 -23.73 22.19 -14.62
CA LEU A 120 -23.89 21.26 -15.75
C LEU A 120 -24.72 21.88 -16.87
N GLY A 121 -24.34 21.61 -18.12
CA GLY A 121 -25.07 22.05 -19.31
C GLY A 121 -26.44 21.38 -19.49
N GLY A 122 -26.71 20.26 -18.80
CA GLY A 122 -28.01 19.58 -18.81
C GLY A 122 -28.27 18.73 -20.05
N LYS A 123 -27.24 18.44 -20.87
CA LYS A 123 -27.40 17.63 -22.09
C LYS A 123 -27.75 16.17 -21.79
N ASN A 124 -27.29 15.65 -20.64
CA ASN A 124 -27.55 14.28 -20.19
C ASN A 124 -27.34 13.23 -21.29
N GLU A 125 -26.14 13.20 -21.87
CA GLU A 125 -25.79 12.24 -22.93
C GLU A 125 -25.72 10.81 -22.39
N ASP A 126 -26.07 9.83 -23.24
CA ASP A 126 -25.86 8.41 -22.94
C ASP A 126 -24.36 8.11 -22.82
N GLY A 127 -23.94 7.74 -21.62
CA GLY A 127 -22.56 7.41 -21.26
C GLY A 127 -22.19 5.95 -21.51
N LYS A 128 -23.08 5.13 -22.11
CA LYS A 128 -22.83 3.71 -22.36
C LYS A 128 -21.54 3.49 -23.17
N GLY A 129 -20.61 2.71 -22.60
CA GLY A 129 -19.29 2.44 -23.18
C GLY A 129 -18.24 3.53 -22.97
N ARG A 130 -18.63 4.69 -22.40
CA ARG A 130 -17.73 5.78 -21.97
C ARG A 130 -17.50 5.76 -20.46
N CYS A 131 -18.51 5.31 -19.71
CA CYS A 131 -18.54 5.24 -18.25
C CYS A 131 -19.17 3.90 -17.83
N PRO A 132 -18.68 3.24 -16.76
CA PRO A 132 -19.23 1.98 -16.28
C PRO A 132 -20.64 2.13 -15.71
N PHE A 133 -21.40 1.03 -15.69
CA PHE A 133 -22.72 0.97 -15.04
C PHE A 133 -22.59 0.80 -13.53
N ASP A 134 -21.73 -0.13 -13.12
CA ASP A 134 -21.50 -0.49 -11.73
C ASP A 134 -20.30 0.29 -11.18
N PRO A 135 -20.37 0.90 -9.99
CA PRO A 135 -19.22 1.56 -9.39
C PRO A 135 -18.03 0.62 -9.13
N ALA A 136 -18.21 -0.70 -9.08
CA ALA A 136 -17.15 -1.68 -8.93
C ALA A 136 -16.51 -2.12 -10.26
N GLN A 137 -17.11 -1.79 -11.41
CA GLN A 137 -16.53 -2.11 -12.72
C GLN A 137 -15.31 -1.24 -13.00
N SER A 138 -14.28 -1.86 -13.58
CA SER A 138 -13.07 -1.17 -14.02
C SER A 138 -13.34 -0.19 -15.16
N TYR A 139 -12.58 0.90 -15.20
CA TYR A 139 -12.71 1.93 -16.20
C TYR A 139 -11.40 2.65 -16.41
N THR A 140 -11.22 3.20 -17.60
CA THR A 140 -10.17 4.17 -17.89
C THR A 140 -10.61 5.07 -19.04
N SER A 141 -10.12 6.30 -19.07
CA SER A 141 -10.42 7.23 -20.16
C SER A 141 -9.33 8.27 -20.33
N VAL A 142 -9.20 8.78 -21.55
CA VAL A 142 -8.34 9.91 -21.88
C VAL A 142 -9.02 10.77 -22.95
N MET A 143 -8.98 12.09 -22.77
CA MET A 143 -9.43 13.04 -23.78
C MET A 143 -8.28 13.38 -24.72
N VAL A 144 -8.50 13.26 -26.03
CA VAL A 144 -7.50 13.59 -27.05
C VAL A 144 -8.19 14.38 -28.14
N ASP A 145 -7.83 15.66 -28.25
CA ASP A 145 -8.35 16.58 -29.28
C ASP A 145 -9.89 16.57 -29.33
N GLU A 146 -10.51 16.76 -28.17
CA GLU A 146 -11.98 16.76 -27.96
C GLU A 146 -12.69 15.42 -28.19
N GLU A 147 -11.96 14.34 -28.47
CA GLU A 147 -12.51 13.00 -28.58
C GLU A 147 -12.17 12.15 -27.35
N LEU A 148 -13.19 11.53 -26.74
CA LEU A 148 -12.99 10.68 -25.56
C LEU A 148 -12.67 9.25 -25.99
N TYR A 149 -11.49 8.78 -25.58
CA TYR A 149 -11.09 7.37 -25.66
C TYR A 149 -11.36 6.71 -24.32
N SER A 150 -12.02 5.56 -24.32
CA SER A 150 -12.49 4.90 -23.10
C SER A 150 -12.34 3.39 -23.17
N GLY A 151 -11.99 2.78 -22.04
CA GLY A 151 -11.98 1.34 -21.82
C GLY A 151 -12.86 1.01 -20.61
N THR A 152 -13.98 0.34 -20.81
CA THR A 152 -14.91 -0.03 -19.73
C THR A 152 -15.86 -1.15 -20.17
N SER A 153 -16.94 -1.38 -19.40
CA SER A 153 -18.03 -2.28 -19.75
C SER A 153 -19.14 -1.56 -20.50
N TYR A 154 -19.66 -2.18 -21.56
CA TYR A 154 -20.73 -1.64 -22.40
C TYR A 154 -22.13 -1.94 -21.85
N ASN A 155 -22.30 -2.90 -20.93
CA ASN A 155 -23.62 -3.32 -20.46
C ASN A 155 -23.72 -3.36 -18.93
N PHE A 156 -24.95 -3.51 -18.44
CA PHE A 156 -25.29 -3.53 -17.01
C PHE A 156 -24.54 -4.62 -16.23
N LEU A 157 -24.35 -5.79 -16.82
CA LEU A 157 -23.75 -6.96 -16.15
C LEU A 157 -22.22 -6.91 -16.12
N GLY A 158 -21.58 -6.05 -16.92
CA GLY A 158 -20.12 -6.02 -17.05
C GLY A 158 -19.55 -7.13 -17.94
N SER A 159 -20.39 -7.82 -18.72
CA SER A 159 -19.97 -8.95 -19.56
C SER A 159 -19.48 -8.54 -20.95
N GLU A 160 -19.80 -7.32 -21.40
CA GLU A 160 -19.40 -6.79 -22.70
C GLU A 160 -18.28 -5.74 -22.55
N PRO A 161 -16.99 -6.12 -22.56
CA PRO A 161 -15.92 -5.15 -22.52
C PRO A 161 -15.79 -4.39 -23.83
N ILE A 162 -15.38 -3.13 -23.74
CA ILE A 162 -15.23 -2.25 -24.89
C ILE A 162 -14.04 -1.31 -24.70
N ILE A 163 -13.22 -1.18 -25.74
CA ILE A 163 -12.37 -0.01 -25.95
C ILE A 163 -12.95 0.78 -27.11
N SER A 164 -13.30 2.04 -26.89
CA SER A 164 -13.97 2.87 -27.89
C SER A 164 -13.51 4.31 -27.89
N ARG A 165 -13.72 4.97 -29.04
CA ARG A 165 -13.64 6.41 -29.21
C ARG A 165 -15.02 6.97 -29.43
N HIS A 166 -15.41 7.89 -28.56
CA HIS A 166 -16.57 8.72 -28.80
C HIS A 166 -16.16 9.92 -29.68
N SER A 167 -16.73 9.98 -30.87
CA SER A 167 -16.49 11.01 -31.88
C SER A 167 -17.76 11.21 -32.69
N HIS A 168 -18.06 12.45 -33.05
CA HIS A 168 -19.16 12.75 -33.97
C HIS A 168 -18.85 12.32 -35.41
N GLN A 169 -17.57 12.35 -35.80
CA GLN A 169 -17.15 12.09 -37.18
C GLN A 169 -16.87 10.61 -37.42
N SER A 170 -16.16 9.96 -36.50
CA SER A 170 -15.73 8.57 -36.69
C SER A 170 -15.74 7.81 -35.35
N PRO A 171 -16.92 7.39 -34.86
CA PRO A 171 -16.99 6.55 -33.67
C PRO A 171 -16.43 5.16 -33.99
N LEU A 172 -15.47 4.70 -33.17
CA LEU A 172 -14.83 3.39 -33.32
C LEU A 172 -14.88 2.61 -32.02
N ARG A 173 -14.97 1.29 -32.14
CA ARG A 173 -14.97 0.37 -30.99
C ARG A 173 -14.27 -0.94 -31.32
N THR A 174 -13.88 -1.67 -30.30
CA THR A 174 -13.41 -3.05 -30.44
C THR A 174 -14.51 -3.99 -30.96
N GLU A 175 -14.08 -5.11 -31.51
CA GLU A 175 -14.97 -6.25 -31.72
C GLU A 175 -15.34 -6.90 -30.38
N TYR A 176 -16.59 -7.38 -30.30
CA TYR A 176 -17.02 -8.15 -29.13
C TYR A 176 -16.66 -9.61 -29.34
N ALA A 177 -15.38 -9.91 -29.12
CA ALA A 177 -14.81 -11.24 -29.32
C ALA A 177 -13.65 -11.47 -28.35
N ILE A 178 -13.54 -12.70 -27.83
CA ILE A 178 -12.49 -13.13 -26.89
C ILE A 178 -11.06 -12.80 -27.39
N PRO A 179 -10.68 -12.99 -28.67
CA PRO A 179 -9.37 -12.58 -29.18
C PRO A 179 -9.01 -11.11 -28.88
N TRP A 180 -10.01 -10.22 -28.89
CA TRP A 180 -9.82 -8.80 -28.71
C TRP A 180 -9.73 -8.43 -27.23
N LEU A 181 -10.73 -8.82 -26.44
CA LEU A 181 -10.83 -8.54 -25.02
C LEU A 181 -11.49 -9.73 -24.31
N ASN A 182 -10.81 -10.31 -23.32
CA ASN A 182 -11.31 -11.49 -22.59
C ASN A 182 -11.45 -11.21 -21.09
N GLU A 183 -12.61 -10.74 -20.66
CA GLU A 183 -12.86 -10.32 -19.26
C GLU A 183 -11.79 -9.34 -18.72
N PRO A 184 -11.53 -8.20 -19.39
CA PRO A 184 -10.49 -7.25 -18.98
C PRO A 184 -10.90 -6.43 -17.74
N ASN A 185 -9.91 -6.13 -16.92
CA ASN A 185 -9.94 -5.12 -15.87
C ASN A 185 -9.05 -3.93 -16.32
N PHE A 186 -9.69 -2.82 -16.71
CA PHE A 186 -9.03 -1.63 -17.22
C PHE A 186 -8.36 -0.83 -16.11
N VAL A 187 -7.13 -0.37 -16.38
CA VAL A 187 -6.28 0.31 -15.39
C VAL A 187 -5.95 1.74 -15.82
N PHE A 188 -5.41 1.92 -17.03
CA PHE A 188 -4.90 3.22 -17.46
C PHE A 188 -4.99 3.38 -18.98
N ALA A 189 -5.13 4.62 -19.44
CA ALA A 189 -5.06 4.99 -20.84
C ALA A 189 -4.45 6.39 -20.98
N ASP A 190 -3.63 6.58 -21.99
CA ASP A 190 -3.01 7.87 -22.27
C ASP A 190 -2.54 7.94 -23.74
N VAL A 191 -2.39 9.16 -24.24
CA VAL A 191 -1.87 9.44 -25.57
C VAL A 191 -0.36 9.62 -25.55
N ILE A 192 0.30 8.95 -26.49
CA ILE A 192 1.69 9.23 -26.83
C ILE A 192 1.66 9.91 -28.20
N ARG A 193 1.97 11.21 -28.18
CA ARG A 193 2.03 12.03 -29.39
C ARG A 193 3.25 11.63 -30.21
N ALA A 194 3.11 11.62 -31.52
CA ALA A 194 4.23 11.40 -32.43
C ALA A 194 5.29 12.50 -32.26
N ASP A 195 6.56 12.17 -32.49
CA ASP A 195 7.63 13.18 -32.49
C ASP A 195 7.40 14.14 -33.68
N GLN A 196 7.21 15.42 -33.37
CA GLN A 196 7.00 16.46 -34.38
C GLN A 196 8.22 16.64 -35.30
N ASN A 197 9.40 16.22 -34.85
CA ASN A 197 10.63 16.26 -35.66
C ASN A 197 10.80 15.01 -36.53
N SER A 198 9.94 14.00 -36.39
CA SER A 198 9.99 12.80 -37.24
C SER A 198 9.52 13.10 -38.65
N THR A 199 10.34 12.74 -39.65
CA THR A 199 10.01 12.88 -41.07
C THR A 199 9.08 11.77 -41.57
N ASP A 200 8.76 10.78 -40.74
CA ASP A 200 8.03 9.58 -41.17
C ASP A 200 6.51 9.78 -41.21
N GLY A 201 6.04 10.95 -40.77
CA GLY A 201 4.62 11.30 -40.75
C GLY A 201 3.81 10.39 -39.84
N GLU A 202 4.42 9.96 -38.72
CA GLU A 202 3.82 9.12 -37.69
C GLU A 202 2.55 9.74 -37.11
N ASP A 203 1.65 8.87 -36.64
CA ASP A 203 0.41 9.27 -36.01
C ASP A 203 0.51 9.14 -34.48
N ASP A 204 -0.28 9.94 -33.77
CA ASP A 204 -0.43 9.82 -32.33
C ASP A 204 -1.05 8.45 -32.01
N LYS A 205 -0.61 7.82 -30.92
CA LYS A 205 -1.08 6.50 -30.50
C LYS A 205 -1.71 6.60 -29.12
N ILE A 206 -2.88 5.99 -28.95
CA ILE A 206 -3.57 5.90 -27.67
C ILE A 206 -3.28 4.52 -27.11
N TYR A 207 -2.65 4.50 -25.94
CA TYR A 207 -2.27 3.28 -25.23
C TYR A 207 -3.31 2.94 -24.17
N PHE A 208 -3.59 1.65 -24.00
CA PHE A 208 -4.49 1.11 -22.99
C PHE A 208 -3.78 0.01 -22.20
N PHE A 209 -3.98 0.03 -20.88
CA PHE A 209 -3.42 -0.93 -19.95
C PHE A 209 -4.53 -1.61 -19.17
N PHE A 210 -4.50 -2.93 -19.14
CA PHE A 210 -5.53 -3.74 -18.48
C PHE A 210 -5.00 -5.12 -18.12
N THR A 211 -5.64 -5.80 -17.17
CA THR A 211 -5.40 -7.22 -16.92
C THR A 211 -6.56 -8.02 -17.48
N GLU A 212 -6.34 -9.06 -18.27
CA GLU A 212 -7.41 -9.92 -18.81
C GLU A 212 -7.12 -11.41 -18.60
N VAL A 213 -8.13 -12.26 -18.83
CA VAL A 213 -7.94 -13.72 -18.82
C VAL A 213 -7.11 -14.13 -20.05
N SER A 214 -6.00 -14.82 -19.81
CA SER A 214 -5.12 -15.33 -20.85
C SER A 214 -5.84 -16.31 -21.78
N VAL A 215 -5.51 -16.20 -23.07
CA VAL A 215 -5.91 -17.18 -24.09
C VAL A 215 -4.72 -18.05 -24.52
N GLU A 216 -3.50 -17.59 -24.26
CA GLU A 216 -2.25 -18.22 -24.67
C GLU A 216 -1.63 -19.18 -23.65
N TYR A 217 -2.07 -19.14 -22.39
CA TYR A 217 -1.59 -20.04 -21.34
C TYR A 217 -2.73 -20.90 -20.80
N GLU A 218 -2.49 -22.21 -20.75
CA GLU A 218 -3.33 -23.17 -20.04
C GLU A 218 -2.80 -23.31 -18.60
N PHE A 219 -3.66 -23.12 -17.61
CA PHE A 219 -3.34 -23.26 -16.19
C PHE A 219 -4.51 -23.94 -15.46
N VAL A 220 -4.29 -24.40 -14.22
CA VAL A 220 -5.32 -25.12 -13.42
C VAL A 220 -6.60 -24.28 -13.23
N GLY A 221 -6.50 -22.95 -13.33
CA GLY A 221 -7.63 -22.04 -13.41
C GLY A 221 -7.38 -20.88 -14.37
N LYS A 222 -8.28 -19.89 -14.38
CA LYS A 222 -8.12 -18.67 -15.18
C LYS A 222 -6.83 -17.96 -14.80
N LEU A 223 -5.87 -17.92 -15.72
CA LEU A 223 -4.63 -17.15 -15.54
C LEU A 223 -4.84 -15.73 -16.06
N MET A 224 -4.63 -14.74 -15.20
CA MET A 224 -4.70 -13.33 -15.57
C MET A 224 -3.37 -12.86 -16.16
N ILE A 225 -3.40 -11.98 -17.15
CA ILE A 225 -2.21 -11.40 -17.79
C ILE A 225 -2.36 -9.88 -17.94
N PRO A 226 -1.32 -9.10 -17.58
CA PRO A 226 -1.26 -7.68 -17.91
C PRO A 226 -1.04 -7.47 -19.41
N ARG A 227 -1.82 -6.56 -19.98
CA ARG A 227 -1.76 -6.17 -21.39
C ARG A 227 -1.39 -4.71 -21.51
N ILE A 228 -0.58 -4.43 -22.52
CA ILE A 228 -0.49 -3.13 -23.16
C ILE A 228 -1.12 -3.27 -24.54
N ALA A 229 -2.04 -2.38 -24.88
CA ALA A 229 -2.66 -2.30 -26.18
C ALA A 229 -2.52 -0.88 -26.73
N ARG A 230 -2.67 -0.73 -28.05
CA ARG A 230 -2.67 0.58 -28.70
C ARG A 230 -3.64 0.66 -29.86
N VAL A 231 -4.07 1.88 -30.17
CA VAL A 231 -4.77 2.26 -31.41
C VAL A 231 -4.17 3.55 -31.96
N CYS A 232 -4.31 3.77 -33.26
CA CYS A 232 -3.89 5.01 -33.92
C CYS A 232 -5.00 6.05 -33.83
N LYS A 233 -4.65 7.29 -33.50
CA LYS A 233 -5.61 8.39 -33.35
C LYS A 233 -6.41 8.66 -34.63
N ARG A 234 -5.77 8.64 -35.80
CA ARG A 234 -6.43 8.93 -37.09
C ARG A 234 -7.12 7.72 -37.71
N ASP A 235 -7.28 6.63 -36.97
CA ASP A 235 -8.04 5.48 -37.45
C ASP A 235 -9.50 5.90 -37.71
N GLN A 236 -10.06 5.45 -38.83
CA GLN A 236 -11.42 5.71 -39.29
C GLN A 236 -12.27 4.44 -39.42
N GLY A 237 -11.70 3.28 -39.09
CA GLY A 237 -12.28 1.99 -39.39
C GLY A 237 -12.01 1.53 -40.82
N GLY A 238 -12.50 0.35 -41.17
CA GLY A 238 -12.41 -0.17 -42.53
C GLY A 238 -13.67 0.08 -43.34
N LEU A 239 -13.54 0.09 -44.66
CA LEU A 239 -14.64 0.39 -45.58
C LEU A 239 -15.65 -0.77 -45.70
N ARG A 240 -15.16 -2.02 -45.74
CA ARG A 240 -15.98 -3.24 -45.87
C ARG A 240 -15.80 -4.14 -44.66
N THR A 241 -14.56 -4.54 -44.40
CA THR A 241 -14.15 -5.26 -43.19
C THR A 241 -13.93 -4.23 -42.07
N LEU A 242 -14.26 -4.56 -40.81
CA LEU A 242 -14.06 -3.67 -39.65
C LEU A 242 -14.77 -2.30 -39.75
N GLN A 243 -15.99 -2.27 -40.29
CA GLN A 243 -16.81 -1.06 -40.32
C GLN A 243 -17.12 -0.55 -38.91
N LYS A 244 -16.75 0.71 -38.63
CA LYS A 244 -16.85 1.34 -37.30
C LYS A 244 -16.08 0.58 -36.20
N LYS A 245 -15.06 -0.20 -36.59
CA LYS A 245 -14.19 -0.95 -35.69
C LYS A 245 -12.74 -0.50 -35.87
N TRP A 246 -11.93 -0.64 -34.82
CA TRP A 246 -10.50 -0.34 -34.93
C TRP A 246 -9.83 -1.20 -36.00
N THR A 247 -9.00 -0.59 -36.85
CA THR A 247 -8.10 -1.28 -37.79
C THR A 247 -6.67 -1.33 -37.25
N SER A 248 -6.41 -0.55 -36.20
CA SER A 248 -5.10 -0.34 -35.57
C SER A 248 -4.96 -1.02 -34.20
N PHE A 249 -5.99 -1.71 -33.70
CA PHE A 249 -5.96 -2.34 -32.38
C PHE A 249 -5.01 -3.54 -32.36
N LEU A 250 -3.95 -3.43 -31.55
CA LEU A 250 -3.05 -4.53 -31.20
C LEU A 250 -2.81 -4.55 -29.70
N LYS A 251 -2.63 -5.75 -29.13
CA LYS A 251 -2.25 -5.95 -27.72
C LYS A 251 -1.07 -6.90 -27.57
N ALA A 252 -0.27 -6.69 -26.55
CA ALA A 252 0.88 -7.54 -26.21
C ALA A 252 0.89 -7.86 -24.71
N ARG A 253 1.58 -8.94 -24.34
CA ARG A 253 1.86 -9.29 -22.94
C ARG A 253 2.80 -8.24 -22.34
N LEU A 254 2.48 -7.74 -21.14
CA LEU A 254 3.34 -6.87 -20.36
C LEU A 254 3.91 -7.67 -19.17
N ILE A 255 5.21 -7.98 -19.20
CA ILE A 255 5.82 -8.96 -18.29
C ILE A 255 6.50 -8.26 -17.13
N CYS A 256 6.15 -8.63 -15.89
CA CYS A 256 6.88 -8.25 -14.69
C CYS A 256 7.18 -9.50 -13.86
N THR A 257 8.42 -10.00 -13.91
CA THR A 257 8.82 -11.26 -13.26
C THR A 257 10.23 -11.16 -12.67
N ILE A 258 10.54 -12.01 -11.70
CA ILE A 258 11.91 -12.28 -11.26
C ILE A 258 12.18 -13.77 -11.57
N PRO A 259 12.81 -14.07 -12.72
CA PRO A 259 13.04 -15.45 -13.17
C PRO A 259 13.78 -16.29 -12.12
N ASP A 260 14.88 -15.77 -11.58
CA ASP A 260 15.73 -16.49 -10.60
C ASP A 260 15.00 -16.90 -9.31
N LYS A 261 13.87 -16.26 -9.00
CA LYS A 261 13.06 -16.52 -7.80
C LYS A 261 11.71 -17.14 -8.13
N ASN A 262 11.43 -17.43 -9.40
CA ASN A 262 10.12 -17.89 -9.89
C ASN A 262 8.96 -16.99 -9.42
N LEU A 263 9.17 -15.67 -9.32
CA LEU A 263 8.13 -14.72 -8.93
C LEU A 263 7.50 -14.10 -10.18
N ILE A 264 6.17 -14.19 -10.28
CA ILE A 264 5.41 -13.69 -11.41
C ILE A 264 4.36 -12.69 -10.90
N PHE A 265 4.40 -11.47 -11.42
CA PHE A 265 3.46 -10.41 -11.08
C PHE A 265 2.53 -10.16 -12.26
N ASN A 266 1.43 -10.92 -12.29
CA ASN A 266 0.53 -11.01 -13.44
C ASN A 266 -0.79 -10.23 -13.30
N ILE A 267 -0.91 -9.38 -12.28
CA ILE A 267 -2.01 -8.41 -12.12
C ILE A 267 -1.40 -7.01 -12.15
N ILE A 268 -1.78 -6.16 -13.09
CA ILE A 268 -1.40 -4.74 -13.08
C ILE A 268 -2.44 -3.93 -12.31
N ASN A 269 -1.99 -3.09 -11.39
CA ASN A 269 -2.86 -2.28 -10.52
C ASN A 269 -2.90 -0.81 -10.95
N ASP A 270 -1.77 -0.28 -11.44
CA ASP A 270 -1.68 1.11 -11.91
C ASP A 270 -0.53 1.31 -12.89
N VAL A 271 -0.60 2.38 -13.68
CA VAL A 271 0.42 2.78 -14.66
C VAL A 271 0.62 4.29 -14.65
N PHE A 272 1.88 4.69 -14.72
CA PHE A 272 2.29 6.09 -14.90
C PHE A 272 3.24 6.21 -16.09
N ILE A 273 2.95 7.12 -17.02
CA ILE A 273 3.85 7.42 -18.15
C ILE A 273 4.65 8.68 -17.85
N LEU A 274 5.94 8.49 -17.56
CA LEU A 274 6.87 9.58 -17.33
C LEU A 274 7.22 10.24 -18.67
N LYS A 275 6.66 11.44 -18.91
CA LYS A 275 6.97 12.29 -20.06
C LYS A 275 7.86 13.45 -19.57
N SER A 276 9.04 13.62 -20.16
CA SER A 276 9.96 14.71 -19.81
C SER A 276 10.72 15.18 -21.05
N PRO A 277 10.93 16.50 -21.25
CA PRO A 277 11.79 17.01 -22.32
C PRO A 277 13.25 16.53 -22.23
N THR A 278 13.68 16.12 -21.04
CA THR A 278 15.04 15.58 -20.81
C THR A 278 15.18 14.10 -21.17
N LEU A 279 14.05 13.41 -21.39
CA LEU A 279 14.05 12.02 -21.81
C LEU A 279 14.19 11.95 -23.33
N LYS A 280 14.93 10.95 -23.81
CA LYS A 280 14.92 10.57 -25.23
C LYS A 280 13.55 10.04 -25.65
N GLU A 281 12.88 9.32 -24.75
CA GLU A 281 11.57 8.74 -24.97
C GLU A 281 10.80 8.59 -23.64
N PRO A 282 9.46 8.56 -23.65
CA PRO A 282 8.67 8.27 -22.46
C PRO A 282 9.01 6.92 -21.82
N VAL A 283 8.93 6.86 -20.50
CA VAL A 283 9.12 5.62 -19.72
C VAL A 283 7.81 5.26 -19.03
N ILE A 284 7.38 4.02 -19.19
CA ILE A 284 6.13 3.50 -18.61
C ILE A 284 6.48 2.79 -17.30
N TYR A 285 5.96 3.26 -16.18
CA TYR A 285 6.05 2.59 -14.88
C TYR A 285 4.73 1.89 -14.59
N GLY A 286 4.78 0.63 -14.18
CA GLY A 286 3.60 -0.14 -13.78
C GLY A 286 3.76 -0.78 -12.41
N VAL A 287 2.70 -0.77 -11.61
CA VAL A 287 2.59 -1.49 -10.33
C VAL A 287 1.90 -2.82 -10.56
N PHE A 288 2.51 -3.90 -10.07
CA PHE A 288 2.03 -5.26 -10.27
C PHE A 288 1.93 -6.03 -8.96
N THR A 289 0.95 -6.93 -8.89
CA THR A 289 0.79 -7.92 -7.82
C THR A 289 0.67 -9.33 -8.41
N PRO A 290 1.03 -10.38 -7.67
CA PRO A 290 0.81 -11.75 -8.12
C PRO A 290 -0.66 -12.15 -7.90
N GLN A 291 -1.22 -12.89 -8.85
CA GLN A 291 -2.54 -13.51 -8.69
C GLN A 291 -2.50 -14.65 -7.67
N LEU A 292 -1.46 -15.50 -7.74
CA LEU A 292 -1.27 -16.66 -6.89
C LEU A 292 -0.41 -16.31 -5.69
N ASN A 293 -0.72 -16.87 -4.52
CA ASN A 293 0.05 -16.68 -3.29
C ASN A 293 0.26 -15.18 -2.95
N ASN A 294 -0.79 -14.37 -3.08
CA ASN A 294 -0.75 -12.95 -2.75
C ASN A 294 -0.73 -12.72 -1.22
N VAL A 295 0.39 -13.09 -0.58
CA VAL A 295 0.68 -12.84 0.84
C VAL A 295 1.13 -11.37 1.04
N GLY A 296 0.58 -10.44 0.25
CA GLY A 296 1.00 -9.02 0.23
C GLY A 296 2.33 -8.80 -0.48
N LEU A 297 2.49 -9.25 -1.73
CA LEU A 297 3.71 -8.99 -2.52
C LEU A 297 3.38 -8.01 -3.65
N SER A 298 4.21 -6.98 -3.84
CA SER A 298 4.05 -6.02 -4.94
C SER A 298 5.38 -5.77 -5.64
N ALA A 299 5.31 -5.43 -6.93
CA ALA A 299 6.44 -5.04 -7.75
C ALA A 299 6.16 -3.77 -8.56
N VAL A 300 7.22 -3.04 -8.89
CA VAL A 300 7.19 -1.96 -9.87
C VAL A 300 8.13 -2.31 -11.01
N CYS A 301 7.62 -2.36 -12.24
CA CYS A 301 8.40 -2.54 -13.46
C CYS A 301 8.40 -1.25 -14.29
N ALA A 302 9.50 -0.97 -14.97
CA ALA A 302 9.62 0.17 -15.88
C ALA A 302 9.93 -0.33 -17.29
N TYR A 303 9.31 0.25 -18.31
CA TYR A 303 9.39 -0.17 -19.71
C TYR A 303 9.72 1.03 -20.59
N ASN A 304 10.63 0.84 -21.55
CA ASN A 304 10.89 1.84 -22.58
C ASN A 304 9.80 1.78 -23.65
N LEU A 305 9.38 2.94 -24.15
CA LEU A 305 8.42 3.01 -25.25
C LEU A 305 8.97 2.32 -26.51
N SER A 306 10.27 2.43 -26.80
CA SER A 306 10.93 1.78 -27.93
C SER A 306 10.75 0.27 -27.93
N THR A 307 10.86 -0.40 -26.77
CA THR A 307 10.61 -1.84 -26.62
C THR A 307 9.15 -2.19 -26.93
N VAL A 308 8.21 -1.35 -26.50
CA VAL A 308 6.78 -1.51 -26.81
C VAL A 308 6.53 -1.37 -28.31
N GLU A 309 7.05 -0.30 -28.91
CA GLU A 309 6.91 -0.01 -30.34
C GLU A 309 7.57 -1.09 -31.20
N GLU A 310 8.70 -1.66 -30.79
CA GLU A 310 9.38 -2.77 -31.48
C GLU A 310 8.48 -4.01 -31.55
N VAL A 311 7.83 -4.38 -30.45
CA VAL A 311 6.89 -5.51 -30.41
C VAL A 311 5.73 -5.28 -31.39
N PHE A 312 5.12 -4.09 -31.41
CA PHE A 312 3.99 -3.83 -32.31
C PHE A 312 4.40 -3.66 -33.78
N SER A 313 5.54 -3.03 -34.05
CA SER A 313 6.00 -2.70 -35.41
C SER A 313 6.73 -3.85 -36.12
N LYS A 314 7.43 -4.71 -35.36
CA LYS A 314 8.26 -5.79 -35.93
C LYS A 314 7.91 -7.17 -35.42
N GLY A 315 7.29 -7.27 -34.24
CA GLY A 315 6.99 -8.54 -33.60
C GLY A 315 6.07 -9.45 -34.42
N LYS A 316 6.08 -10.75 -34.10
CA LYS A 316 5.16 -11.72 -34.70
C LYS A 316 3.80 -11.68 -34.02
N TYR A 317 2.77 -12.09 -34.75
CA TYR A 317 1.41 -12.20 -34.23
C TYR A 317 1.17 -13.60 -33.66
N MET A 318 0.19 -13.74 -32.77
CA MET A 318 -0.36 -15.05 -32.41
C MET A 318 -1.57 -15.38 -33.29
N GLN A 319 -1.78 -16.67 -33.54
CA GLN A 319 -2.93 -17.22 -34.25
C GLN A 319 -3.63 -18.27 -33.39
N SER A 320 -4.96 -18.25 -33.42
CA SER A 320 -5.77 -19.35 -32.89
C SER A 320 -5.76 -20.53 -33.86
N ALA A 321 -5.29 -21.68 -33.39
CA ALA A 321 -5.30 -22.95 -34.10
C ALA A 321 -6.27 -23.91 -33.40
N THR A 322 -7.16 -24.53 -34.18
CA THR A 322 -8.02 -25.59 -33.67
C THR A 322 -7.21 -26.88 -33.59
N VAL A 323 -7.04 -27.42 -32.38
CA VAL A 323 -6.39 -28.72 -32.15
C VAL A 323 -7.48 -29.76 -31.89
N GLU A 324 -7.31 -30.94 -32.48
CA GLU A 324 -8.22 -32.10 -32.50
C GLU A 324 -9.49 -32.00 -31.61
N GLN A 325 -10.65 -31.92 -32.27
CA GLN A 325 -12.00 -32.10 -31.72
C GLN A 325 -12.47 -31.22 -30.53
N SER A 326 -11.92 -30.03 -30.24
CA SER A 326 -12.67 -28.85 -29.71
C SER A 326 -11.84 -27.76 -29.01
N HIS A 327 -10.52 -27.93 -28.79
CA HIS A 327 -9.74 -26.93 -28.05
C HIS A 327 -9.02 -25.94 -28.97
N THR A 328 -9.31 -24.65 -28.80
CA THR A 328 -8.58 -23.55 -29.46
C THR A 328 -7.27 -23.31 -28.71
N LYS A 329 -6.13 -23.48 -29.39
CA LYS A 329 -4.80 -23.13 -28.86
C LYS A 329 -4.26 -21.90 -29.57
N TRP A 330 -3.52 -21.06 -28.85
CA TRP A 330 -2.87 -19.90 -29.43
C TRP A 330 -1.38 -20.17 -29.64
N VAL A 331 -0.92 -19.98 -30.88
CA VAL A 331 0.47 -20.26 -31.28
C VAL A 331 1.04 -19.11 -32.10
N ARG A 332 2.36 -19.03 -32.21
CA ARG A 332 3.05 -18.05 -33.05
C ARG A 332 2.66 -18.21 -34.51
N TYR A 333 2.23 -17.13 -35.14
CA TYR A 333 2.00 -17.07 -36.58
C TYR A 333 3.31 -16.91 -37.35
N ASN A 334 3.65 -17.93 -38.14
CA ASN A 334 4.87 -17.96 -38.97
C ASN A 334 4.58 -17.79 -40.47
N GLY A 335 3.34 -17.54 -40.86
CA GLY A 335 2.96 -17.30 -42.25
C GLY A 335 3.36 -15.90 -42.74
N GLU A 336 2.95 -15.59 -43.98
CA GLU A 336 3.21 -14.30 -44.60
C GLU A 336 2.32 -13.19 -44.00
N ILE A 337 2.94 -12.11 -43.55
CA ILE A 337 2.23 -10.95 -42.99
C ILE A 337 1.82 -10.03 -44.15
N PRO A 338 0.55 -9.60 -44.26
CA PRO A 338 0.10 -8.67 -45.30
C PRO A 338 0.87 -7.33 -45.29
N ASN A 339 0.93 -6.69 -46.46
CA ASN A 339 1.44 -5.33 -46.63
C ASN A 339 0.29 -4.42 -47.16
N PRO A 340 0.00 -3.27 -46.55
CA PRO A 340 0.63 -2.66 -45.36
C PRO A 340 0.46 -3.52 -44.10
N ARG A 341 1.39 -3.37 -43.15
CA ARG A 341 1.43 -4.18 -41.92
C ARG A 341 0.12 -4.04 -41.12
N PRO A 342 -0.55 -5.16 -40.75
CA PRO A 342 -1.78 -5.13 -39.97
C PRO A 342 -1.61 -4.43 -38.61
N GLY A 343 -2.51 -3.50 -38.28
CA GLY A 343 -2.45 -2.75 -37.03
C GLY A 343 -1.48 -1.54 -37.01
N ALA A 344 -0.78 -1.27 -38.11
CA ALA A 344 0.09 -0.09 -38.22
C ALA A 344 -0.72 1.19 -38.49
N CYS A 345 -0.20 2.34 -38.03
CA CYS A 345 -0.76 3.63 -38.38
C CYS A 345 -0.42 4.02 -39.83
N ILE A 346 -1.24 4.88 -40.44
CA ILE A 346 -0.98 5.39 -41.79
C ILE A 346 0.17 6.40 -41.76
N ASN A 347 1.39 5.92 -42.04
CA ASN A 347 2.63 6.69 -42.13
C ASN A 347 2.91 7.14 -43.58
N ASN A 348 4.07 7.78 -43.81
CA ASN A 348 4.47 8.24 -45.14
C ASN A 348 4.68 7.10 -46.15
N GLU A 349 5.15 5.93 -45.74
CA GLU A 349 5.30 4.75 -46.61
C GLU A 349 3.94 4.25 -47.11
N ALA A 350 2.95 4.19 -46.21
CA ALA A 350 1.58 3.84 -46.57
C ALA A 350 0.98 4.87 -47.54
N ARG A 351 1.20 6.17 -47.30
CA ARG A 351 0.75 7.24 -48.21
C ARG A 351 1.43 7.17 -49.58
N ALA A 352 2.73 6.86 -49.63
CA ALA A 352 3.46 6.64 -50.88
C ALA A 352 2.91 5.44 -51.68
N SER A 353 2.29 4.48 -50.98
CA SER A 353 1.57 3.34 -51.58
C SER A 353 0.08 3.64 -51.85
N ASN A 354 -0.33 4.91 -51.85
CA ASN A 354 -1.71 5.39 -52.06
C ASN A 354 -2.73 5.00 -50.97
N TYR A 355 -2.28 4.66 -49.76
CA TYR A 355 -3.16 4.47 -48.60
C TYR A 355 -3.26 5.77 -47.81
N MET A 356 -4.31 6.55 -48.05
CA MET A 356 -4.51 7.87 -47.43
C MET A 356 -5.17 7.80 -46.04
N SER A 357 -6.03 6.81 -45.79
CA SER A 357 -6.63 6.52 -44.48
C SER A 357 -6.87 5.03 -44.27
N SER A 358 -7.29 4.60 -43.07
CA SER A 358 -7.63 3.18 -42.83
C SER A 358 -8.80 2.66 -43.68
N LEU A 359 -9.64 3.54 -44.22
CA LEU A 359 -10.72 3.17 -45.14
C LEU A 359 -10.19 2.63 -46.48
N ASN A 360 -8.95 2.98 -46.85
CA ASN A 360 -8.33 2.55 -48.11
C ASN A 360 -7.46 1.28 -47.95
N LEU A 361 -7.37 0.73 -46.73
CA LEU A 361 -6.56 -0.45 -46.49
C LEU A 361 -7.13 -1.69 -47.20
N PRO A 362 -6.27 -2.60 -47.70
CA PRO A 362 -6.73 -3.83 -48.33
C PRO A 362 -7.50 -4.72 -47.34
N ASP A 363 -8.58 -5.37 -47.80
CA ASP A 363 -9.36 -6.31 -46.98
C ASP A 363 -8.49 -7.46 -46.41
N LYS A 364 -7.42 -7.87 -47.12
CA LYS A 364 -6.44 -8.85 -46.60
C LYS A 364 -5.75 -8.37 -45.31
N THR A 365 -5.36 -7.09 -45.26
CA THR A 365 -4.75 -6.47 -44.06
C THR A 365 -5.77 -6.32 -42.93
N LEU A 366 -6.99 -5.88 -43.26
CA LEU A 366 -8.07 -5.67 -42.29
C LEU A 366 -8.57 -6.98 -41.68
N GLN A 367 -8.75 -8.02 -42.49
CA GLN A 367 -9.13 -9.33 -41.99
C GLN A 367 -8.03 -9.94 -41.12
N PHE A 368 -6.75 -9.74 -41.48
CA PHE A 368 -5.63 -10.21 -40.68
C PHE A 368 -5.62 -9.60 -39.28
N VAL A 369 -5.70 -8.26 -39.15
CA VAL A 369 -5.71 -7.62 -37.81
C VAL A 369 -6.94 -8.00 -36.99
N LYS A 370 -8.09 -8.23 -37.65
CA LYS A 370 -9.30 -8.70 -37.00
C LYS A 370 -9.11 -10.05 -36.30
N ASP A 371 -8.40 -10.97 -36.95
CA ASP A 371 -8.19 -12.33 -36.48
C ASP A 371 -6.92 -12.48 -35.62
N HIS A 372 -5.97 -11.55 -35.73
CA HIS A 372 -4.66 -11.59 -35.05
C HIS A 372 -4.38 -10.30 -34.23
N PRO A 373 -5.24 -9.91 -33.27
CA PRO A 373 -5.01 -8.70 -32.47
C PRO A 373 -3.90 -8.87 -31.41
N LEU A 374 -3.49 -10.10 -31.10
CA LEU A 374 -2.51 -10.43 -30.06
C LEU A 374 -1.12 -10.66 -30.64
N MET A 375 -0.11 -9.98 -30.08
CA MET A 375 1.30 -10.19 -30.41
C MET A 375 1.86 -11.43 -29.70
N ASP A 376 2.73 -12.18 -30.39
CA ASP A 376 3.47 -13.31 -29.81
C ASP A 376 4.62 -12.80 -28.94
N ASP A 377 5.36 -11.80 -29.38
CA ASP A 377 6.45 -11.26 -28.57
C ASP A 377 5.89 -10.48 -27.35
N SER A 378 6.60 -10.56 -26.23
CA SER A 378 6.19 -9.90 -24.97
C SER A 378 7.00 -8.63 -24.73
N VAL A 379 6.38 -7.63 -24.10
CA VAL A 379 7.07 -6.41 -23.65
C VAL A 379 7.75 -6.72 -22.31
N THR A 380 9.09 -6.66 -22.29
CA THR A 380 9.92 -6.91 -21.12
C THR A 380 10.38 -5.61 -20.45
N PRO A 381 10.59 -5.61 -19.12
CA PRO A 381 10.98 -4.41 -18.40
C PRO A 381 12.45 -4.09 -18.61
N MET A 382 12.83 -2.84 -18.39
CA MET A 382 14.22 -2.38 -18.48
C MET A 382 15.13 -3.24 -17.58
N GLY A 383 16.11 -3.90 -18.19
CA GLY A 383 17.05 -4.79 -17.48
C GLY A 383 16.44 -6.13 -17.06
N ASP A 384 15.34 -6.55 -17.69
CA ASP A 384 14.68 -7.86 -17.54
C ASP A 384 14.31 -8.23 -16.09
N ARG A 385 14.05 -7.21 -15.26
CA ARG A 385 13.67 -7.36 -13.86
C ARG A 385 12.84 -6.17 -13.38
N PRO A 386 12.09 -6.30 -12.26
CA PRO A 386 11.40 -5.18 -11.65
C PRO A 386 12.40 -4.16 -11.12
N ARG A 387 11.99 -2.89 -11.15
CA ARG A 387 12.66 -1.83 -10.39
C ARG A 387 12.52 -2.12 -8.91
N LEU A 388 11.30 -2.21 -8.39
CA LEU A 388 11.04 -2.43 -6.96
C LEU A 388 10.33 -3.76 -6.74
N VAL A 389 10.69 -4.49 -5.67
CA VAL A 389 9.85 -5.58 -5.13
C VAL A 389 9.78 -5.45 -3.61
N LYS A 390 8.57 -5.44 -3.07
CA LYS A 390 8.31 -5.33 -1.63
C LYS A 390 7.32 -6.41 -1.18
N ARG A 391 7.66 -7.02 -0.05
CA ARG A 391 6.83 -7.98 0.70
C ARG A 391 6.00 -7.25 1.74
N ASP A 392 4.93 -7.90 2.16
CA ASP A 392 4.00 -7.45 3.19
C ASP A 392 3.37 -6.08 2.85
N VAL A 393 3.16 -5.82 1.56
CA VAL A 393 2.47 -4.61 1.07
C VAL A 393 1.74 -4.89 -0.25
N LYS A 394 0.55 -4.32 -0.38
CA LYS A 394 -0.19 -4.26 -1.64
C LYS A 394 -0.21 -2.82 -2.14
N TYR A 395 0.54 -2.57 -3.21
CA TYR A 395 0.57 -1.25 -3.85
C TYR A 395 -0.63 -1.05 -4.77
N THR A 396 -1.21 0.15 -4.73
CA THR A 396 -2.45 0.50 -5.45
C THR A 396 -2.25 1.48 -6.58
N GLN A 397 -1.47 2.55 -6.39
CA GLN A 397 -1.21 3.60 -7.39
C GLN A 397 0.27 4.00 -7.39
N ILE A 398 0.73 4.60 -8.49
CA ILE A 398 2.08 5.12 -8.66
C ILE A 398 2.07 6.45 -9.42
N VAL A 399 2.89 7.39 -8.95
CA VAL A 399 3.31 8.55 -9.74
C VAL A 399 4.83 8.69 -9.63
N VAL A 400 5.47 9.19 -10.69
CA VAL A 400 6.93 9.32 -10.74
C VAL A 400 7.31 10.75 -11.07
N ASP A 401 8.15 11.35 -10.22
CA ASP A 401 8.73 12.67 -10.48
C ASP A 401 10.19 12.52 -10.89
N ARG A 402 10.61 13.32 -11.88
CA ARG A 402 11.99 13.35 -12.34
C ARG A 402 12.72 14.52 -11.71
N VAL A 403 13.71 14.20 -10.88
CA VAL A 403 14.37 15.15 -9.98
C VAL A 403 15.85 15.26 -10.31
N ARG A 404 16.35 16.48 -10.49
CA ARG A 404 17.79 16.75 -10.58
C ARG A 404 18.33 17.03 -9.16
N ALA A 405 19.23 16.18 -8.68
CA ALA A 405 19.93 16.37 -7.41
C ALA A 405 20.99 17.48 -7.51
N LEU A 406 21.56 17.92 -6.38
CA LEU A 406 22.56 19.01 -6.33
C LEU A 406 23.82 18.71 -7.17
N ASN A 407 24.20 17.45 -7.32
CA ASN A 407 25.34 17.04 -8.14
C ASN A 407 25.01 16.96 -9.65
N GLY A 408 23.82 17.39 -10.06
CA GLY A 408 23.34 17.33 -11.44
C GLY A 408 22.81 15.96 -11.90
N THR A 409 22.94 14.91 -11.07
CA THR A 409 22.43 13.57 -11.40
C THR A 409 20.90 13.57 -11.33
N ILE A 410 20.27 12.90 -12.30
CA ILE A 410 18.82 12.80 -12.40
C ILE A 410 18.35 11.49 -11.76
N TYR A 411 17.33 11.59 -10.93
CA TYR A 411 16.66 10.45 -10.28
C TYR A 411 15.17 10.46 -10.63
N ASP A 412 14.64 9.28 -10.94
CA ASP A 412 13.21 9.05 -11.03
C ASP A 412 12.72 8.63 -9.64
N VAL A 413 12.02 9.53 -8.95
CA VAL A 413 11.48 9.30 -7.60
C VAL A 413 10.07 8.76 -7.74
N MET A 414 9.86 7.54 -7.27
CA MET A 414 8.57 6.85 -7.30
C MET A 414 7.82 7.11 -6.01
N PHE A 415 6.57 7.58 -6.12
CA PHE A 415 5.61 7.68 -5.03
C PHE A 415 4.56 6.60 -5.24
N ILE A 416 4.51 5.63 -4.34
CA ILE A 416 3.73 4.40 -4.50
C ILE A 416 2.79 4.25 -3.31
N SER A 417 1.48 4.28 -3.57
CA SER A 417 0.46 4.20 -2.52
C SER A 417 0.09 2.76 -2.19
N THR A 418 -0.48 2.55 -1.00
CA THR A 418 -0.87 1.23 -0.49
C THR A 418 -2.39 1.10 -0.30
N ASP A 419 -2.85 -0.14 -0.15
CA ASP A 419 -4.22 -0.47 0.26
C ASP A 419 -4.51 -0.19 1.74
N ARG A 420 -3.53 0.35 2.48
CA ARG A 420 -3.61 0.72 3.90
C ARG A 420 -3.39 2.21 4.15
N GLY A 421 -3.59 3.05 3.14
CA GLY A 421 -3.55 4.50 3.32
C GLY A 421 -2.15 5.10 3.49
N ALA A 422 -1.10 4.31 3.29
CA ALA A 422 0.29 4.76 3.35
C ALA A 422 0.86 5.04 1.95
N LEU A 423 1.86 5.92 1.89
CA LEU A 423 2.60 6.27 0.70
C LEU A 423 4.09 5.98 0.90
N HIS A 424 4.69 5.19 0.00
CA HIS A 424 6.13 4.95 -0.01
C HIS A 424 6.80 5.86 -1.04
N LYS A 425 7.91 6.47 -0.65
CA LYS A 425 8.79 7.21 -1.55
C LYS A 425 10.05 6.40 -1.80
N ALA A 426 10.37 6.11 -3.06
CA ALA A 426 11.48 5.25 -3.40
C ALA A 426 12.29 5.76 -4.60
N ILE A 427 13.57 5.41 -4.64
CA ILE A 427 14.47 5.63 -5.78
C ILE A 427 15.21 4.34 -6.13
N SER A 428 15.59 4.24 -7.41
CA SER A 428 16.53 3.23 -7.89
C SER A 428 17.95 3.80 -7.83
N TYR A 429 18.87 3.16 -7.11
CA TYR A 429 20.26 3.62 -6.95
C TYR A 429 21.26 2.46 -7.06
N GLU A 430 22.29 2.58 -7.93
CA GLU A 430 23.38 1.60 -8.10
C GLU A 430 22.94 0.12 -8.14
N ASN A 431 21.89 -0.20 -8.90
CA ASN A 431 21.28 -1.54 -9.01
C ASN A 431 20.59 -2.07 -7.74
N GLY A 432 20.49 -1.27 -6.69
CA GLY A 432 19.67 -1.50 -5.51
C GLY A 432 18.48 -0.54 -5.44
N MET A 433 17.54 -0.87 -4.55
CA MET A 433 16.35 -0.06 -4.32
C MET A 433 16.40 0.54 -2.92
N HIS A 434 16.06 1.81 -2.83
CA HIS A 434 16.01 2.54 -1.56
C HIS A 434 14.63 3.12 -1.37
N ILE A 435 13.93 2.70 -0.32
CA ILE A 435 12.69 3.36 0.15
C ILE A 435 13.12 4.41 1.16
N ILE A 436 12.99 5.67 0.77
CA ILE A 436 13.40 6.85 1.53
C ILE A 436 12.49 7.00 2.76
N GLU A 437 11.19 6.93 2.57
CA GLU A 437 10.22 7.13 3.63
C GLU A 437 8.89 6.45 3.32
N GLU A 438 8.13 6.19 4.37
CA GLU A 438 6.74 5.79 4.36
C GLU A 438 5.94 6.80 5.17
N THR A 439 4.86 7.33 4.59
CA THR A 439 4.00 8.34 5.21
C THR A 439 2.57 7.82 5.29
N GLN A 440 2.00 7.76 6.49
CA GLN A 440 0.59 7.43 6.67
C GLN A 440 -0.29 8.63 6.25
N LEU A 441 -0.90 8.56 5.07
CA LEU A 441 -1.76 9.63 4.55
C LEU A 441 -3.17 9.58 5.16
N PHE A 442 -3.74 8.38 5.28
CA PHE A 442 -5.09 8.17 5.82
C PHE A 442 -5.02 7.46 7.18
N PRO A 443 -5.30 8.14 8.31
CA PRO A 443 -5.16 7.55 9.66
C PRO A 443 -6.06 6.34 9.93
N ASN A 444 -7.17 6.21 9.20
CA ASN A 444 -8.11 5.08 9.23
C ASN A 444 -7.67 3.89 8.35
N PHE A 445 -6.46 3.93 7.80
CA PHE A 445 -5.89 2.89 6.93
C PHE A 445 -6.72 2.60 5.68
N GLU A 446 -7.44 3.59 5.16
CA GLU A 446 -8.20 3.43 3.94
C GLU A 446 -7.31 3.29 2.70
N ALA A 447 -7.68 2.37 1.80
CA ALA A 447 -6.98 2.17 0.55
C ALA A 447 -6.99 3.45 -0.30
N ILE A 448 -5.81 3.82 -0.81
CA ILE A 448 -5.67 4.93 -1.75
C ILE A 448 -6.12 4.44 -3.12
N GLN A 449 -7.12 5.11 -3.69
CA GLN A 449 -7.78 4.76 -4.95
C GLN A 449 -7.22 5.51 -6.15
N THR A 450 -6.76 6.75 -5.94
CA THR A 450 -6.16 7.58 -6.99
C THR A 450 -5.02 8.41 -6.41
N LEU A 451 -3.97 8.63 -7.21
CA LEU A 451 -2.80 9.40 -6.84
C LEU A 451 -2.43 10.34 -8.00
N LEU A 452 -2.22 11.61 -7.71
CA LEU A 452 -1.90 12.64 -8.70
C LEU A 452 -0.72 13.49 -8.22
N LEU A 453 0.22 13.77 -9.12
CA LEU A 453 1.39 14.61 -8.87
C LEU A 453 1.24 15.96 -9.58
N SER A 454 1.37 17.06 -8.84
CA SER A 454 1.61 18.38 -9.41
C SER A 454 3.09 18.72 -9.33
N SER A 455 3.76 18.77 -10.49
CA SER A 455 5.16 19.21 -10.61
C SER A 455 5.27 20.71 -10.99
N LYS A 456 4.40 21.58 -10.46
CA LYS A 456 4.48 23.03 -10.70
C LYS A 456 5.79 23.58 -10.13
N LYS A 457 6.49 24.44 -10.88
CA LYS A 457 7.81 24.97 -10.47
C LYS A 457 7.67 25.73 -9.15
N GLY A 458 8.49 25.37 -8.15
CA GLY A 458 8.48 25.95 -6.81
C GLY A 458 7.37 25.46 -5.87
N ARG A 459 6.41 24.65 -6.35
CA ARG A 459 5.29 24.12 -5.55
C ARG A 459 4.94 22.71 -6.05
N ARG A 460 5.53 21.69 -5.41
CA ARG A 460 5.26 20.29 -5.76
C ARG A 460 4.44 19.60 -4.68
N TYR A 461 3.32 19.02 -5.09
CA TYR A 461 2.40 18.33 -4.19
C TYR A 461 1.92 17.02 -4.80
N LEU A 462 1.58 16.09 -3.91
CA LEU A 462 0.88 14.86 -4.20
C LEU A 462 -0.54 14.97 -3.64
N TYR A 463 -1.52 14.52 -4.42
CA TYR A 463 -2.91 14.43 -4.01
C TYR A 463 -3.31 12.95 -4.04
N ALA A 464 -3.76 12.43 -2.90
CA ALA A 464 -4.22 11.05 -2.76
C ALA A 464 -5.72 11.03 -2.41
N GLY A 465 -6.50 10.23 -3.12
CA GLY A 465 -7.94 10.06 -2.89
C GLY A 465 -8.27 8.70 -2.29
N SER A 466 -9.19 8.67 -1.33
CA SER A 466 -9.76 7.44 -0.74
C SER A 466 -11.29 7.50 -0.69
N ASN A 467 -11.92 6.53 -0.03
CA ASN A 467 -13.36 6.60 0.22
C ASN A 467 -13.74 7.76 1.15
N SER A 468 -12.90 8.09 2.12
CA SER A 468 -13.15 9.10 3.16
C SER A 468 -12.77 10.52 2.79
N GLY A 469 -11.88 10.75 1.82
CA GLY A 469 -11.44 12.10 1.51
C GLY A 469 -10.26 12.19 0.56
N VAL A 470 -9.69 13.39 0.50
CA VAL A 470 -8.49 13.74 -0.25
C VAL A 470 -7.40 14.22 0.72
N VAL A 471 -6.17 13.79 0.47
CA VAL A 471 -4.98 14.24 1.21
C VAL A 471 -4.00 14.90 0.26
N GLN A 472 -3.55 16.10 0.61
CA GLN A 472 -2.45 16.79 -0.03
C GLN A 472 -1.18 16.63 0.82
N SER A 473 -0.11 16.18 0.17
CA SER A 473 1.19 15.94 0.78
C SER A 473 2.29 16.65 -0.02
N PRO A 474 3.28 17.30 0.61
CA PRO A 474 4.47 17.74 -0.10
C PRO A 474 5.28 16.54 -0.61
N VAL A 475 6.12 16.75 -1.62
CA VAL A 475 6.97 15.68 -2.17
C VAL A 475 8.13 15.27 -1.26
N ALA A 476 8.42 16.04 -0.21
CA ALA A 476 9.48 15.75 0.77
C ALA A 476 9.24 16.48 2.09
N PHE A 477 9.70 15.88 3.19
CA PHE A 477 9.64 16.44 4.55
C PHE A 477 11.03 16.81 5.08
N CYS A 478 11.83 17.55 4.30
CA CYS A 478 13.24 17.82 4.62
C CYS A 478 13.44 18.44 6.01
N ASP A 479 12.50 19.28 6.47
CA ASP A 479 12.53 19.93 7.78
C ASP A 479 12.49 18.93 8.96
N LYS A 480 12.15 17.65 8.70
CA LYS A 480 12.20 16.56 9.69
C LYS A 480 13.62 16.06 9.96
N TYR A 481 14.56 16.34 9.07
CA TYR A 481 15.96 15.97 9.22
C TYR A 481 16.70 17.07 9.96
N THR A 482 16.85 16.90 11.27
CA THR A 482 17.33 17.94 12.18
C THR A 482 18.85 18.08 12.24
N THR A 483 19.59 17.09 11.71
CA THR A 483 21.05 17.10 11.66
C THR A 483 21.54 16.91 10.23
N CYS A 484 22.78 17.31 9.96
CA CYS A 484 23.41 17.07 8.66
C CYS A 484 23.45 15.57 8.34
N VAL A 485 23.80 14.75 9.33
CA VAL A 485 23.91 13.30 9.19
C VAL A 485 22.56 12.69 8.83
N ASP A 486 21.47 13.07 9.52
CA ASP A 486 20.12 12.62 9.19
C ASP A 486 19.71 13.03 7.76
N CYS A 487 19.96 14.28 7.38
CA CYS A 487 19.60 14.84 6.09
C CYS A 487 20.31 14.12 4.92
N VAL A 488 21.60 13.80 5.09
CA VAL A 488 22.38 13.08 4.10
C VAL A 488 22.02 11.59 4.06
N LEU A 489 21.86 10.94 5.21
CA LEU A 489 21.53 9.51 5.29
C LEU A 489 20.11 9.20 4.79
N ALA A 490 19.20 10.18 4.80
CA ALA A 490 17.89 10.10 4.14
C ALA A 490 18.00 9.72 2.66
N ARG A 491 19.09 10.15 2.00
CA ARG A 491 19.35 9.89 0.57
C ARG A 491 18.19 10.38 -0.31
N ASP A 492 17.57 11.47 0.10
CA ASP A 492 16.43 12.08 -0.56
C ASP A 492 16.90 13.11 -1.59
N PRO A 493 16.64 12.92 -2.90
CA PRO A 493 17.04 13.88 -3.94
C PRO A 493 16.44 15.27 -3.78
N TYR A 494 15.34 15.42 -3.03
CA TYR A 494 14.74 16.71 -2.75
C TYR A 494 15.43 17.46 -1.61
N CYS A 495 16.17 16.79 -0.73
CA CYS A 495 16.65 17.38 0.52
C CYS A 495 18.15 17.61 0.53
N ALA A 496 18.57 18.76 1.07
CA ALA A 496 19.98 19.09 1.27
C ALA A 496 20.20 19.85 2.58
N TRP A 497 21.35 19.65 3.20
CA TRP A 497 21.73 20.31 4.44
C TRP A 497 22.34 21.68 4.16
N LYS A 498 21.91 22.68 4.92
CA LYS A 498 22.44 24.05 4.94
C LYS A 498 23.33 24.24 6.16
N PRO A 499 24.67 24.23 6.01
CA PRO A 499 25.58 24.35 7.15
C PRO A 499 25.40 25.64 7.95
N LEU A 500 25.14 26.77 7.27
CA LEU A 500 25.03 28.09 7.91
C LEU A 500 23.75 28.26 8.73
N GLU A 501 22.64 27.67 8.28
CA GLU A 501 21.34 27.73 8.97
C GLU A 501 21.13 26.57 9.94
N ALA A 502 22.02 25.56 9.90
CA ALA A 502 21.90 24.30 10.63
C ALA A 502 20.53 23.64 10.43
N SER A 503 20.08 23.59 9.18
CA SER A 503 18.76 23.05 8.79
C SER A 503 18.86 22.20 7.51
N CYS A 504 17.96 21.24 7.36
CA CYS A 504 17.78 20.50 6.10
C CYS A 504 16.60 21.11 5.34
N THR A 505 16.79 21.46 4.07
CA THR A 505 15.78 22.14 3.25
C THR A 505 15.46 21.37 1.98
N ASP A 506 14.31 21.70 1.38
CA ASP A 506 13.95 21.30 0.03
C ASP A 506 14.72 22.17 -0.98
N ILE A 507 15.46 21.52 -1.88
CA ILE A 507 16.33 22.20 -2.84
C ILE A 507 15.58 23.10 -3.83
N PHE A 508 14.27 22.91 -3.98
CA PHE A 508 13.44 23.63 -4.94
C PHE A 508 12.66 24.81 -4.35
N LYS A 509 12.71 25.03 -3.02
CA LYS A 509 12.03 26.17 -2.37
C LYS A 509 12.76 27.50 -2.58
N GLU A 510 14.06 27.45 -2.86
CA GLU A 510 14.92 28.65 -2.98
C GLU A 510 15.64 28.67 -4.34
N SER A 511 16.30 29.78 -4.72
CA SER A 511 17.07 29.92 -5.98
C SER A 511 18.48 29.30 -5.95
N GLU A 512 18.92 28.71 -7.06
CA GLU A 512 20.16 27.89 -7.23
C GLU A 512 21.51 28.63 -7.06
N ILE A 513 21.55 29.88 -6.59
CA ILE A 513 22.77 30.69 -6.59
C ILE A 513 23.67 30.34 -5.38
N GLU A 514 24.88 29.87 -5.68
CA GLU A 514 26.03 29.67 -4.77
C GLU A 514 25.71 28.98 -3.44
N ARG A 515 25.34 27.71 -3.52
CA ARG A 515 24.96 26.92 -2.35
C ARG A 515 26.08 25.98 -1.91
N ASN A 516 26.76 26.33 -0.83
CA ASN A 516 27.57 25.40 -0.05
C ASN A 516 26.69 24.43 0.75
N TRP A 517 25.76 23.75 0.08
CA TRP A 517 24.84 22.79 0.68
C TRP A 517 25.36 21.37 0.52
N ILE A 518 25.01 20.50 1.46
CA ILE A 518 25.52 19.14 1.51
C ILE A 518 24.38 18.18 1.16
N GLN A 519 24.55 17.42 0.08
CA GLN A 519 23.67 16.33 -0.32
C GLN A 519 24.51 15.17 -0.87
N ASN A 520 24.19 13.95 -0.46
CA ASN A 520 24.81 12.75 -1.01
C ASN A 520 23.79 11.61 -1.08
N ILE A 521 23.33 11.26 -2.28
CA ILE A 521 22.32 10.21 -2.51
C ILE A 521 22.90 8.80 -2.25
N GLY A 522 24.23 8.67 -2.25
CA GLY A 522 24.92 7.46 -1.81
C GLY A 522 24.97 7.29 -0.29
N GLY A 523 24.55 8.30 0.48
CA GLY A 523 24.50 8.30 1.94
C GLY A 523 25.86 8.50 2.62
N ASP A 524 26.86 9.05 1.93
CA ASP A 524 28.15 9.38 2.56
C ASP A 524 28.06 10.70 3.34
N ALA A 525 27.88 10.60 4.66
CA ALA A 525 27.77 11.75 5.55
C ALA A 525 29.13 12.30 6.03
N SER A 526 30.26 11.91 5.42
CA SER A 526 31.60 12.37 5.84
C SER A 526 31.81 13.88 5.70
N SER A 527 31.04 14.55 4.85
CA SER A 527 31.09 16.00 4.66
C SER A 527 30.36 16.77 5.78
N CYS A 528 29.61 16.08 6.64
CA CYS A 528 28.94 16.68 7.78
C CYS A 528 29.95 17.01 8.89
N SER A 529 29.79 18.17 9.51
CA SER A 529 30.57 18.57 10.68
C SER A 529 29.79 18.28 11.96
N ASP A 530 30.45 17.62 12.93
CA ASP A 530 29.87 17.20 14.22
C ASP A 530 29.70 18.37 15.20
N LYS A 531 28.85 19.34 14.87
CA LYS A 531 28.41 20.36 15.83
C LYS A 531 26.95 20.13 16.17
N VAL A 532 26.65 19.02 16.84
CA VAL A 532 25.33 18.80 17.44
C VAL A 532 25.15 19.82 18.57
N ARG A 533 23.98 20.47 18.64
CA ARG A 533 23.60 21.29 19.81
C ARG A 533 23.48 20.36 21.02
N GLU A 534 24.48 20.41 21.89
CA GLU A 534 24.61 19.58 23.09
C GLU A 534 23.63 20.01 24.19
N ASN A 535 22.36 19.59 24.08
CA ASN A 535 21.46 19.69 25.22
C ASN A 535 21.59 18.41 26.05
N SER A 536 22.23 18.51 27.22
CA SER A 536 22.30 17.43 28.19
C SER A 536 21.04 17.41 29.07
N LEU A 537 20.32 16.29 29.09
CA LEU A 537 19.19 16.08 29.98
C LEU A 537 19.71 15.66 31.36
N GLN A 538 19.46 16.47 32.39
CA GLN A 538 19.83 16.13 33.76
C GLN A 538 18.74 15.30 34.43
N HIS A 539 19.14 14.26 35.14
CA HIS A 539 18.25 13.36 35.87
C HIS A 539 18.77 13.16 37.29
N THR A 540 17.86 13.21 38.26
CA THR A 540 18.21 12.98 39.66
C THR A 540 17.42 11.82 40.24
N PHE A 541 18.10 10.77 40.68
CA PHE A 541 17.48 9.56 41.21
C PHE A 541 17.88 9.29 42.67
N LYS A 542 17.16 8.36 43.32
CA LYS A 542 17.49 7.87 44.67
C LYS A 542 18.38 6.63 44.56
N HIS A 543 19.21 6.41 45.58
CA HIS A 543 19.98 5.17 45.67
C HIS A 543 19.05 3.95 45.70
N GLY A 544 19.38 2.89 44.96
CA GLY A 544 18.59 1.66 44.83
C GLY A 544 17.39 1.75 43.89
N SER A 545 17.02 2.92 43.37
CA SER A 545 15.91 3.04 42.41
C SER A 545 16.31 2.57 41.00
N THR A 546 15.34 2.54 40.08
CA THR A 546 15.57 2.27 38.65
C THR A 546 15.47 3.57 37.86
N ALA A 547 16.39 3.80 36.91
CA ALA A 547 16.33 4.94 35.99
C ALA A 547 15.88 4.47 34.59
N GLU A 548 15.06 5.29 33.94
CA GLU A 548 14.71 5.15 32.53
C GLU A 548 15.26 6.35 31.75
N LEU A 549 16.18 6.08 30.83
CA LEU A 549 16.77 7.09 29.95
C LEU A 549 16.21 6.92 28.54
N LYS A 550 15.32 7.84 28.15
CA LYS A 550 14.63 7.79 26.85
C LYS A 550 15.57 8.18 25.72
N CYS A 551 15.51 7.45 24.61
CA CYS A 551 16.17 7.80 23.37
C CYS A 551 15.20 7.65 22.19
N SER A 552 15.12 8.68 21.35
CA SER A 552 14.29 8.68 20.15
C SER A 552 15.16 8.63 18.92
N GLN A 553 14.89 7.65 18.05
CA GLN A 553 15.59 7.42 16.81
C GLN A 553 14.55 7.34 15.69
N LYS A 554 14.75 8.15 14.66
CA LYS A 554 13.84 8.24 13.52
C LYS A 554 14.10 7.15 12.45
N SER A 555 15.37 6.85 12.15
CA SER A 555 15.70 5.84 11.12
C SER A 555 15.33 4.43 11.59
N ASN A 556 14.59 3.67 10.78
CA ASN A 556 14.28 2.27 11.05
C ASN A 556 15.42 1.32 10.65
N LEU A 557 16.42 1.82 9.90
CA LEU A 557 17.60 1.04 9.49
C LEU A 557 18.76 1.14 10.48
N ALA A 558 18.79 2.20 11.28
CA ALA A 558 19.85 2.40 12.26
C ALA A 558 19.64 1.54 13.52
N GLN A 559 20.72 1.29 14.25
CA GLN A 559 20.73 0.62 15.55
C GLN A 559 21.01 1.64 16.66
N VAL A 560 20.30 1.53 17.78
CA VAL A 560 20.59 2.33 18.98
C VAL A 560 21.69 1.69 19.80
N VAL A 561 22.73 2.45 20.14
CA VAL A 561 23.89 2.04 20.93
C VAL A 561 24.03 2.99 22.12
N TRP A 562 24.10 2.44 23.32
CA TRP A 562 24.32 3.23 24.54
C TRP A 562 25.78 3.19 24.98
N LYS A 563 26.30 4.34 25.41
CA LYS A 563 27.61 4.48 26.03
C LYS A 563 27.50 5.07 27.43
N PHE A 564 28.41 4.65 28.30
CA PHE A 564 28.63 5.23 29.63
C PHE A 564 30.12 5.29 29.89
N LYS A 565 30.64 6.46 30.29
CA LYS A 565 32.08 6.70 30.46
C LYS A 565 32.90 6.30 29.21
N ASP A 566 32.39 6.68 28.04
CA ASP A 566 32.95 6.40 26.70
C ASP A 566 32.96 4.92 26.26
N ASP A 567 32.63 3.99 27.16
CA ASP A 567 32.50 2.57 26.87
C ASP A 567 31.09 2.21 26.39
N VAL A 568 31.01 1.29 25.41
CA VAL A 568 29.74 0.76 24.92
C VAL A 568 29.13 -0.18 25.95
N LEU A 569 27.90 0.11 26.37
CA LEU A 569 27.19 -0.68 27.37
C LEU A 569 26.72 -2.01 26.79
N ARG A 570 26.92 -3.08 27.57
CA ARG A 570 26.32 -4.39 27.31
C ARG A 570 24.96 -4.48 27.98
N VAL A 571 23.91 -4.28 27.19
CA VAL A 571 22.53 -4.09 27.67
C VAL A 571 21.77 -5.39 27.97
N GLU A 572 22.50 -6.52 28.05
CA GLU A 572 22.00 -7.86 28.36
C GLU A 572 22.31 -8.29 29.80
N SER A 573 22.88 -7.39 30.61
CA SER A 573 23.23 -7.67 32.01
C SER A 573 22.03 -7.50 32.95
N PRO A 574 22.02 -8.10 34.15
CA PRO A 574 20.98 -7.83 35.14
C PRO A 574 20.92 -6.36 35.59
N LYS A 575 21.97 -5.58 35.29
CA LYS A 575 22.08 -4.15 35.61
C LYS A 575 21.37 -3.25 34.59
N TYR A 576 21.38 -3.62 33.32
CA TYR A 576 20.90 -2.80 32.22
C TYR A 576 19.91 -3.57 31.34
N ARG A 577 18.79 -2.96 30.94
CA ARG A 577 17.91 -3.50 29.88
C ARG A 577 17.50 -2.42 28.89
N LEU A 578 17.21 -2.84 27.66
CA LEU A 578 16.51 -2.00 26.69
C LEU A 578 15.00 -2.25 26.78
N LEU A 579 14.23 -1.17 26.92
CA LEU A 579 12.80 -1.16 26.67
C LEU A 579 12.58 -0.34 25.40
N GLU A 580 12.23 -1.03 24.30
CA GLU A 580 12.25 -0.47 22.94
C GLU A 580 13.63 0.12 22.59
N LYS A 581 13.80 1.44 22.78
CA LYS A 581 15.04 2.20 22.53
C LYS A 581 15.57 2.89 23.80
N ALA A 582 14.81 2.87 24.89
CA ALA A 582 15.18 3.48 26.17
C ALA A 582 16.07 2.53 27.01
N LEU A 583 17.06 3.10 27.70
CA LEU A 583 17.94 2.36 28.61
C LEU A 583 17.34 2.36 30.02
N LEU A 584 17.09 1.17 30.55
CA LEU A 584 16.75 0.94 31.95
C LEU A 584 18.00 0.58 32.74
N ILE A 585 18.22 1.27 33.85
CA ILE A 585 19.34 1.02 34.78
C ILE A 585 18.74 0.62 36.13
N PHE A 586 18.94 -0.63 36.54
CA PHE A 586 18.38 -1.17 37.78
C PHE A 586 19.32 -0.95 38.97
N ASN A 587 18.74 -0.85 40.18
CA ASN A 587 19.46 -0.78 41.45
C ASN A 587 20.61 0.25 41.44
N LEU A 588 20.27 1.52 41.22
CA LEU A 588 21.25 2.61 41.05
C LEU A 588 22.17 2.76 42.26
N SER A 589 23.47 2.88 42.00
CA SER A 589 24.55 3.04 42.96
C SER A 589 25.44 4.22 42.58
N GLU A 590 26.30 4.69 43.49
CA GLU A 590 27.20 5.82 43.21
C GLU A 590 28.07 5.62 41.95
N GLY A 591 28.41 4.38 41.62
CA GLY A 591 29.18 4.05 40.42
C GLY A 591 28.45 4.30 39.09
N ASP A 592 27.12 4.40 39.13
CA ASP A 592 26.25 4.62 37.97
C ASP A 592 26.04 6.10 37.65
N SER A 593 26.47 7.01 38.54
CA SER A 593 26.41 8.45 38.26
C SER A 593 27.41 8.83 37.17
N GLY A 594 26.98 9.74 36.29
CA GLY A 594 27.78 10.19 35.16
C GLY A 594 26.98 10.39 33.89
N VAL A 595 27.68 10.43 32.77
CA VAL A 595 27.11 10.76 31.46
C VAL A 595 26.82 9.47 30.69
N TYR A 596 25.55 9.29 30.34
CA TYR A 596 25.09 8.28 29.40
C TYR A 596 24.81 8.94 28.05
N GLN A 597 25.29 8.33 26.97
CA GLN A 597 25.04 8.78 25.61
C GLN A 597 24.25 7.72 24.86
N CYS A 598 23.16 8.14 24.22
CA CYS A 598 22.49 7.35 23.21
C CYS A 598 23.03 7.75 21.84
N LEU A 599 23.50 6.77 21.07
CA LEU A 599 23.95 6.95 19.70
C LEU A 599 23.04 6.16 18.76
N SER A 600 22.75 6.70 17.57
CA SER A 600 22.25 5.88 16.47
C SER A 600 23.39 5.58 15.52
N GLU A 601 23.43 4.33 15.07
CA GLU A 601 24.49 3.81 14.25
C GLU A 601 23.90 3.13 13.01
N GLU A 602 24.26 3.63 11.83
CA GLU A 602 23.81 3.08 10.56
C GLU A 602 24.98 2.63 9.69
N LYS A 603 24.81 1.47 9.06
CA LYS A 603 25.76 1.00 8.05
C LYS A 603 25.24 1.36 6.67
N VAL A 604 25.97 2.21 5.97
CA VAL A 604 25.72 2.51 4.55
C VAL A 604 26.91 2.01 3.76
N LYS A 605 26.67 1.04 2.86
CA LYS A 605 27.72 0.27 2.18
C LYS A 605 28.66 -0.36 3.22
N ASN A 606 29.94 0.01 3.20
CA ASN A 606 30.98 -0.47 4.13
C ASN A 606 31.39 0.57 5.18
N LYS A 607 30.71 1.72 5.23
CA LYS A 607 30.96 2.77 6.22
C LYS A 607 29.89 2.73 7.31
N LYS A 608 30.32 3.01 8.53
CA LYS A 608 29.45 3.08 9.71
C LYS A 608 29.37 4.53 10.14
N PHE A 609 28.16 5.08 10.15
CA PHE A 609 27.90 6.44 10.59
C PHE A 609 27.22 6.38 11.95
N SER A 610 27.80 7.04 12.93
CA SER A 610 27.28 7.10 14.30
C SER A 610 27.01 8.55 14.65
N GLN A 611 25.84 8.82 15.21
CA GLN A 611 25.46 10.16 15.71
C GLN A 611 24.92 10.05 17.13
N VAL A 612 25.21 11.05 17.96
CA VAL A 612 24.66 11.12 19.32
C VAL A 612 23.24 11.69 19.25
N LEU A 613 22.25 10.89 19.68
CA LEU A 613 20.83 11.27 19.72
C LEU A 613 20.46 12.00 21.01
N ALA A 614 21.03 11.56 22.14
CA ALA A 614 20.74 12.12 23.45
C ALA A 614 21.91 11.94 24.41
N LYS A 615 22.09 12.91 25.32
CA LYS A 615 23.07 12.86 26.41
C LYS A 615 22.33 13.04 27.73
N HIS A 616 22.43 12.07 28.61
CA HIS A 616 21.78 12.04 29.92
C HIS A 616 22.84 12.15 31.01
N VAL A 617 22.70 13.12 31.89
CA VAL A 617 23.55 13.28 33.08
C VAL A 617 22.78 12.75 34.26
N LEU A 618 23.29 11.69 34.89
CA LEU A 618 22.63 11.02 36.00
C LEU A 618 23.35 11.33 37.31
N GLU A 619 22.61 11.90 38.25
CA GLU A 619 23.09 12.23 39.60
C GLU A 619 22.23 11.53 40.67
N LEU A 620 22.87 11.06 41.73
CA LEU A 620 22.19 10.47 42.87
C LEU A 620 22.00 11.49 44.00
N LYS A 621 20.79 11.56 44.55
CA LYS A 621 20.52 12.32 45.78
C LYS A 621 21.27 11.69 46.95
N LYS A 622 22.26 12.41 47.50
CA LYS A 622 22.90 12.05 48.78
C LYS A 622 21.88 12.19 49.91
N ILE A 623 21.68 11.11 50.66
CA ILE A 623 20.96 11.15 51.93
C ILE A 623 21.90 11.81 52.94
N GLN A 624 21.62 13.05 53.36
CA GLN A 624 22.29 13.66 54.51
C GLN A 624 21.82 12.94 55.77
N HIS A 625 22.65 12.03 56.29
CA HIS A 625 22.48 11.54 57.65
C HIS A 625 22.98 12.62 58.62
N THR A 626 22.06 13.33 59.28
CA THR A 626 22.34 14.13 60.46
C THR A 626 22.72 13.19 61.61
N THR A 627 24.01 13.14 61.93
CA THR A 627 24.55 12.46 63.11
C THR A 627 24.13 13.20 64.38
N VAL A 628 23.28 12.58 65.20
CA VAL A 628 23.02 12.99 66.58
C VAL A 628 23.86 12.09 67.51
N GLY A 629 24.61 12.71 68.42
CA GLY A 629 25.51 12.03 69.38
C GLY A 629 24.78 11.24 70.49
N PRO A 630 25.52 10.44 71.28
CA PRO A 630 24.94 9.40 72.13
C PRO A 630 24.68 9.87 73.57
N THR A 631 23.52 9.50 74.14
CA THR A 631 23.31 9.47 75.60
C THR A 631 22.44 8.28 76.03
N THR A 632 23.09 7.41 76.79
CA THR A 632 22.69 6.35 77.76
C THR A 632 21.21 6.02 78.07
N ALA A 633 20.87 4.75 77.78
CA ALA A 633 20.30 3.66 78.60
C ALA A 633 19.18 3.87 79.65
N ALA A 634 18.08 3.13 79.45
CA ALA A 634 17.30 2.43 80.49
C ALA A 634 16.62 1.18 79.87
N ALA A 635 16.56 0.07 80.62
CA ALA A 635 16.09 -1.28 80.23
C ALA A 635 14.83 -1.69 81.03
N PRO A 636 14.23 -2.91 80.93
CA PRO A 636 14.11 -3.91 79.85
C PRO A 636 12.66 -4.47 79.65
N THR A 637 12.52 -5.44 78.72
CA THR A 637 11.46 -6.50 78.55
C THR A 637 10.08 -6.05 78.04
N GLU A 638 9.43 -6.68 77.05
CA GLU A 638 9.25 -8.12 76.78
C GLU A 638 8.81 -8.40 75.31
N ALA A 639 9.18 -9.59 74.77
CA ALA A 639 8.64 -10.35 73.61
C ALA A 639 8.50 -9.64 72.23
N SER A 640 8.99 -10.15 71.09
CA SER A 640 8.98 -11.52 70.58
C SER A 640 9.93 -11.67 69.37
N SER A 641 10.35 -12.91 69.11
CA SER A 641 11.24 -13.36 68.04
C SER A 641 10.59 -13.39 66.64
N PRO A 642 11.39 -13.54 65.56
CA PRO A 642 11.09 -13.06 64.22
C PRO A 642 10.49 -14.14 63.30
N ILE A 643 9.64 -13.72 62.36
CA ILE A 643 9.26 -14.54 61.18
C ILE A 643 9.32 -13.66 59.92
N PRO A 644 9.82 -14.20 58.79
CA PRO A 644 10.42 -13.46 57.68
C PRO A 644 9.38 -12.99 56.65
N PHE A 645 9.68 -11.89 55.94
CA PHE A 645 8.98 -11.55 54.69
C PHE A 645 9.71 -12.11 53.46
N PRO A 646 8.94 -12.48 52.41
CA PRO A 646 9.27 -13.46 51.39
C PRO A 646 9.81 -12.82 50.10
N PRO A 647 10.26 -13.62 49.11
CA PRO A 647 10.79 -13.12 47.85
C PRO A 647 9.66 -12.58 46.95
N THR A 648 9.92 -11.52 46.17
CA THR A 648 8.97 -11.00 45.17
C THR A 648 9.39 -11.34 43.74
N GLY A 649 8.54 -12.15 43.12
CA GLY A 649 8.57 -12.60 41.74
C GLY A 649 7.85 -13.93 41.60
N THR A 650 6.54 -13.98 41.83
CA THR A 650 5.74 -15.21 41.73
C THR A 650 4.75 -15.13 40.56
N SER A 651 4.90 -16.04 39.61
CA SER A 651 3.84 -16.51 38.72
C SER A 651 2.96 -17.50 39.49
N PHE A 652 1.64 -17.29 39.49
CA PHE A 652 0.69 -18.21 40.13
C PHE A 652 -0.18 -18.93 39.08
N LEU A 653 -0.30 -20.25 39.22
CA LEU A 653 -1.32 -21.09 38.61
C LEU A 653 -2.29 -21.47 39.73
N SER A 654 -3.56 -21.06 39.65
CA SER A 654 -4.57 -21.43 40.64
C SER A 654 -5.62 -22.38 40.06
N CYS A 655 -5.90 -23.49 40.75
CA CYS A 655 -6.94 -24.46 40.44
C CYS A 655 -7.75 -24.74 41.72
N VAL A 656 -9.02 -24.26 41.78
CA VAL A 656 -10.14 -24.64 42.71
C VAL A 656 -9.90 -24.34 44.21
N GLY A 657 -10.81 -23.86 45.08
CA GLY A 657 -12.26 -23.56 45.08
C GLY A 657 -12.68 -22.89 46.42
N SER A 658 -13.92 -22.37 46.48
CA SER A 658 -14.77 -21.93 47.63
C SER A 658 -14.15 -21.38 48.92
N ASP A 659 -14.31 -20.07 49.19
CA ASP A 659 -15.20 -19.52 50.26
C ASP A 659 -15.06 -17.99 50.42
N SER A 660 -16.10 -17.38 50.96
CA SER A 660 -16.36 -15.94 51.10
C SER A 660 -15.34 -15.17 51.98
N PRO A 661 -15.16 -13.84 51.80
CA PRO A 661 -14.21 -13.05 52.58
C PRO A 661 -14.83 -12.44 53.86
N PRO A 662 -14.03 -12.13 54.91
CA PRO A 662 -14.40 -11.12 55.90
C PRO A 662 -13.77 -9.76 55.58
N SER A 663 -14.55 -8.70 55.75
CA SER A 663 -14.16 -7.29 55.72
C SER A 663 -14.08 -6.74 57.17
N PRO A 664 -13.84 -5.44 57.43
CA PRO A 664 -12.54 -4.76 57.47
C PRO A 664 -12.30 -4.04 58.83
N THR A 665 -11.11 -3.50 59.10
CA THR A 665 -11.00 -2.26 59.90
C THR A 665 -9.82 -1.39 59.48
N SER A 666 -10.15 -0.10 59.35
CA SER A 666 -9.37 1.05 58.89
C SER A 666 -8.47 1.62 59.99
N THR A 667 -7.30 2.20 59.64
CA THR A 667 -7.07 3.66 59.73
C THR A 667 -5.72 4.08 59.15
N GLN A 668 -5.76 5.20 58.42
CA GLN A 668 -4.71 5.83 57.62
C GLN A 668 -4.00 6.95 58.42
N PRO A 669 -2.95 7.63 57.90
CA PRO A 669 -3.22 8.83 57.09
C PRO A 669 -2.28 9.07 55.87
N ASP A 670 -2.86 9.79 54.90
CA ASP A 670 -2.35 10.26 53.59
C ASP A 670 -1.22 11.30 53.61
N VAL A 671 -0.36 11.30 52.58
CA VAL A 671 0.04 12.49 51.77
C VAL A 671 0.56 12.05 50.37
N TRP A 672 -0.26 12.16 49.31
CA TRP A 672 -0.03 12.97 48.08
C TRP A 672 -1.21 12.77 47.13
N SER A 673 -1.97 13.83 46.91
CA SER A 673 -3.20 13.85 46.11
C SER A 673 -2.90 14.07 44.62
N SER A 674 -3.19 13.07 43.77
CA SER A 674 -3.71 13.33 42.42
C SER A 674 -5.23 13.10 42.46
N THR A 675 -6.00 14.15 42.25
CA THR A 675 -7.48 14.12 42.24
C THR A 675 -8.02 13.58 40.92
N ASP A 676 -7.70 12.33 40.60
CA ASP A 676 -8.46 11.52 39.67
C ASP A 676 -8.84 10.21 40.38
N PRO A 677 -10.12 9.82 40.44
CA PRO A 677 -10.50 8.57 41.07
C PRO A 677 -9.85 7.41 40.30
N VAL A 678 -9.11 6.55 41.01
CA VAL A 678 -8.53 5.33 40.44
C VAL A 678 -9.66 4.49 39.85
N LYS A 679 -9.75 4.45 38.52
CA LYS A 679 -10.76 3.68 37.79
C LYS A 679 -10.15 2.40 37.24
N VAL A 680 -10.99 1.36 37.22
CA VAL A 680 -10.71 0.09 36.57
C VAL A 680 -10.94 0.24 35.06
N MET A 681 -9.93 -0.05 34.24
CA MET A 681 -9.98 0.17 32.79
C MET A 681 -9.39 -1.01 32.02
N LEU A 682 -10.13 -1.56 31.05
CA LEU A 682 -9.62 -2.53 30.09
C LEU A 682 -8.71 -1.84 29.08
N LEU A 683 -7.67 -2.53 28.64
CA LEU A 683 -6.75 -2.09 27.62
C LEU A 683 -6.91 -2.97 26.37
N PRO A 684 -6.77 -2.40 25.17
CA PRO A 684 -6.74 -3.18 23.94
C PRO A 684 -5.47 -4.06 23.87
N PRO A 685 -5.52 -5.22 23.19
CA PRO A 685 -6.66 -5.72 22.42
C PRO A 685 -7.77 -6.23 23.34
N PHE A 686 -9.01 -5.80 23.08
CA PHE A 686 -10.14 -6.25 23.87
C PHE A 686 -10.47 -7.71 23.50
N LEU A 687 -11.20 -8.40 24.37
CA LEU A 687 -11.62 -9.78 24.09
C LEU A 687 -12.51 -9.82 22.84
N SER A 688 -13.36 -8.80 22.66
CA SER A 688 -14.19 -8.60 21.46
C SER A 688 -13.40 -8.54 20.15
N ASP A 689 -12.14 -8.11 20.21
CA ASP A 689 -11.28 -7.93 19.04
C ASP A 689 -10.57 -9.24 18.63
N GLN A 690 -10.71 -10.29 19.44
CA GLN A 690 -10.06 -11.60 19.26
C GLN A 690 -11.00 -12.64 18.62
N ALA A 691 -12.03 -12.21 17.90
CA ALA A 691 -12.97 -13.10 17.21
C ALA A 691 -12.23 -14.04 16.23
N GLN A 692 -12.30 -15.36 16.46
CA GLN A 692 -11.68 -16.40 15.64
C GLN A 692 -12.73 -17.42 15.19
N HIS A 693 -12.69 -17.81 13.91
CA HIS A 693 -13.31 -19.06 13.44
C HIS A 693 -12.36 -20.21 13.79
N VAL A 694 -12.81 -21.16 14.60
CA VAL A 694 -11.96 -22.26 15.09
C VAL A 694 -12.54 -23.59 14.63
N SER A 695 -11.71 -24.43 13.99
CA SER A 695 -12.11 -25.79 13.59
C SER A 695 -12.40 -26.65 14.82
N ILE A 696 -13.33 -27.62 14.72
CA ILE A 696 -13.67 -28.56 15.80
C ILE A 696 -12.40 -29.13 16.45
N ARG A 697 -12.26 -28.95 17.78
CA ARG A 697 -11.11 -29.36 18.61
C ARG A 697 -9.77 -28.66 18.35
N GLY A 698 -9.74 -27.54 17.60
CA GLY A 698 -8.58 -26.66 17.52
C GLY A 698 -8.30 -25.96 18.86
N SER A 699 -7.03 -25.88 19.27
CA SER A 699 -6.64 -25.14 20.49
C SER A 699 -6.39 -23.67 20.16
N PHE A 700 -6.97 -22.76 20.93
CA PHE A 700 -6.80 -21.32 20.77
C PHE A 700 -6.44 -20.66 22.11
N ARG A 701 -6.02 -19.40 22.06
CA ARG A 701 -5.72 -18.58 23.24
C ARG A 701 -6.52 -17.30 23.20
N LEU A 702 -7.05 -16.91 24.35
CA LEU A 702 -7.71 -15.64 24.58
C LEU A 702 -6.97 -14.89 25.68
N PHE A 703 -6.83 -13.58 25.54
CA PHE A 703 -6.14 -12.74 26.52
C PHE A 703 -6.95 -11.50 26.88
N CYS A 704 -6.70 -10.97 28.07
CA CYS A 704 -7.27 -9.75 28.60
C CYS A 704 -6.22 -8.94 29.34
N GLN A 705 -6.28 -7.63 29.19
CA GLN A 705 -5.37 -6.71 29.83
C GLN A 705 -6.13 -5.55 30.45
N ALA A 706 -5.74 -5.14 31.65
CA ALA A 706 -6.41 -4.04 32.35
C ALA A 706 -5.50 -3.36 33.38
N THR A 707 -5.88 -2.14 33.77
CA THR A 707 -5.28 -1.38 34.86
C THR A 707 -6.32 -1.03 35.91
N GLY A 708 -5.99 -1.15 37.20
CA GLY A 708 -6.88 -0.87 38.34
C GLY A 708 -6.10 -0.75 39.65
N PRO A 709 -6.75 -0.66 40.83
CA PRO A 709 -6.05 -0.69 42.12
C PRO A 709 -5.34 -2.02 42.39
N ASP A 710 -4.53 -2.07 43.45
CA ASP A 710 -3.74 -3.25 43.85
C ASP A 710 -4.56 -4.49 44.25
N ASP A 711 -5.82 -4.31 44.63
CA ASP A 711 -6.78 -5.38 44.91
C ASP A 711 -7.50 -5.93 43.66
N SER A 712 -7.12 -5.47 42.47
CA SER A 712 -7.79 -5.86 41.22
C SER A 712 -7.37 -7.25 40.72
N TYR A 713 -8.32 -8.04 40.26
CA TYR A 713 -8.08 -9.37 39.68
C TYR A 713 -9.06 -9.67 38.53
N PHE A 714 -8.70 -10.65 37.68
CA PHE A 714 -9.59 -11.10 36.60
C PHE A 714 -10.46 -12.28 37.01
N VAL A 715 -11.67 -12.31 36.45
CA VAL A 715 -12.59 -13.44 36.52
C VAL A 715 -13.00 -13.82 35.10
N TRP A 716 -12.65 -15.04 34.71
CA TRP A 716 -13.07 -15.62 33.43
C TRP A 716 -14.32 -16.48 33.58
N LYS A 717 -15.24 -16.33 32.63
CA LYS A 717 -16.43 -17.17 32.49
C LYS A 717 -16.50 -17.74 31.07
N LYS A 718 -16.93 -19.00 30.97
CA LYS A 718 -17.23 -19.73 29.73
C LYS A 718 -18.70 -20.13 29.78
N ASN A 719 -19.50 -19.69 28.80
CA ASN A 719 -20.96 -19.89 28.76
C ASN A 719 -21.65 -19.52 30.10
N GLY A 720 -21.29 -18.36 30.66
CA GLY A 720 -21.82 -17.87 31.93
C GLY A 720 -21.27 -18.53 33.21
N GLN A 721 -20.56 -19.66 33.13
CA GLN A 721 -19.97 -20.34 34.29
C GLN A 721 -18.52 -19.91 34.53
N LYS A 722 -18.11 -19.72 35.80
CA LYS A 722 -16.72 -19.37 36.16
C LYS A 722 -15.79 -20.50 35.72
N MET A 723 -14.77 -20.17 34.94
CA MET A 723 -13.84 -21.16 34.40
C MET A 723 -13.02 -21.81 35.53
N LYS A 724 -12.92 -23.14 35.48
CA LYS A 724 -12.04 -23.95 36.36
C LYS A 724 -10.72 -24.34 35.68
N ALA A 725 -10.50 -23.90 34.44
CA ALA A 725 -9.30 -24.18 33.66
C ALA A 725 -8.08 -23.37 34.14
N CYS A 726 -6.87 -23.73 33.71
CA CYS A 726 -5.63 -23.01 34.04
C CYS A 726 -5.66 -21.58 33.46
N ILE A 727 -6.09 -20.62 34.26
CA ILE A 727 -5.98 -19.19 33.98
C ILE A 727 -4.57 -18.77 34.38
N THR A 728 -3.83 -18.12 33.48
CA THR A 728 -2.51 -17.58 33.79
C THR A 728 -2.63 -16.08 33.92
N GLU A 729 -2.07 -15.52 35.00
CA GLU A 729 -2.08 -14.09 35.28
C GLU A 729 -0.67 -13.58 35.56
N GLN A 730 -0.40 -12.38 35.06
CA GLN A 730 0.81 -11.63 35.32
C GLN A 730 0.44 -10.20 35.71
N SER A 731 0.85 -9.77 36.90
CA SER A 731 0.58 -8.43 37.42
C SER A 731 1.87 -7.62 37.59
N HIS A 732 1.77 -6.30 37.42
CA HIS A 732 2.86 -5.34 37.59
C HIS A 732 2.35 -4.07 38.25
N MET A 733 3.00 -3.61 39.32
CA MET A 733 2.68 -2.34 39.98
C MET A 733 3.20 -1.16 39.17
N LEU A 734 2.33 -0.21 38.87
CA LEU A 734 2.63 1.04 38.20
C LEU A 734 3.05 2.11 39.22
N PHE A 735 3.81 3.11 38.77
CA PHE A 735 4.36 4.16 39.63
C PHE A 735 3.31 5.06 40.31
N ASP A 736 2.07 5.03 39.83
CA ASP A 736 0.93 5.77 40.37
C ASP A 736 0.09 4.96 41.38
N GLY A 737 0.60 3.79 41.79
CA GLY A 737 -0.08 2.89 42.74
C GLY A 737 -1.13 1.97 42.10
N ARG A 738 -1.38 2.08 40.79
CA ARG A 738 -2.25 1.14 40.07
C ARG A 738 -1.50 -0.16 39.77
N VAL A 739 -2.22 -1.25 39.57
CA VAL A 739 -1.69 -2.51 39.05
C VAL A 739 -2.16 -2.72 37.63
N HIS A 740 -1.21 -3.07 36.77
CA HIS A 740 -1.45 -3.57 35.43
C HIS A 740 -1.48 -5.09 35.44
N VAL A 741 -2.58 -5.69 34.99
CA VAL A 741 -2.75 -7.15 34.98
C VAL A 741 -2.99 -7.63 33.55
N LEU A 742 -2.26 -8.67 33.17
CA LEU A 742 -2.45 -9.45 31.94
C LEU A 742 -2.90 -10.85 32.33
N SER A 743 -4.04 -11.30 31.79
CA SER A 743 -4.63 -12.62 32.05
C SER A 743 -4.92 -13.33 30.74
N TRP A 744 -4.65 -14.62 30.64
CA TRP A 744 -4.97 -15.39 29.43
C TRP A 744 -5.38 -16.83 29.74
N VAL A 745 -6.18 -17.38 28.82
CA VAL A 745 -6.68 -18.75 28.84
C VAL A 745 -6.34 -19.46 27.55
N LYS A 746 -6.04 -20.76 27.65
CA LYS A 746 -5.91 -21.67 26.50
C LYS A 746 -7.05 -22.68 26.61
N ASP A 747 -7.85 -22.80 25.55
CA ASP A 747 -9.02 -23.69 25.53
C ASP A 747 -9.18 -24.35 24.14
N SER A 748 -10.04 -25.36 24.07
CA SER A 748 -10.47 -26.06 22.85
C SER A 748 -11.95 -26.37 22.99
N VAL A 749 -12.78 -25.94 22.03
CA VAL A 749 -14.24 -26.10 22.06
C VAL A 749 -14.72 -26.95 20.88
N SER A 750 -15.82 -27.67 21.10
CA SER A 750 -16.51 -28.48 20.08
C SER A 750 -17.80 -27.82 19.57
N GLU A 751 -18.27 -26.78 20.24
CA GLU A 751 -19.51 -26.06 19.93
C GLU A 751 -19.28 -24.55 20.11
N ASN A 752 -20.17 -23.74 19.53
CA ASN A 752 -20.14 -22.29 19.70
C ASN A 752 -20.15 -21.93 21.18
N THR A 753 -19.19 -21.12 21.60
CA THR A 753 -18.93 -20.87 23.02
C THR A 753 -18.65 -19.39 23.26
N GLU A 754 -19.31 -18.84 24.28
CA GLU A 754 -19.11 -17.48 24.76
C GLU A 754 -18.04 -17.44 25.86
N TYR A 755 -17.10 -16.50 25.74
CA TYR A 755 -16.11 -16.19 26.76
C TYR A 755 -16.29 -14.76 27.26
N LYS A 756 -16.24 -14.61 28.59
CA LYS A 756 -16.38 -13.33 29.28
C LYS A 756 -15.24 -13.15 30.27
N CYS A 757 -14.64 -11.98 30.26
CA CYS A 757 -13.49 -11.64 31.06
C CYS A 757 -13.74 -10.33 31.82
N SER A 758 -13.92 -10.44 33.14
CA SER A 758 -14.25 -9.32 34.02
C SER A 758 -13.06 -8.96 34.88
N PHE A 759 -12.64 -7.70 34.87
CA PHE A 759 -11.65 -7.16 35.80
C PHE A 759 -12.36 -6.46 36.96
N ILE A 760 -12.10 -6.89 38.19
CA ILE A 760 -12.90 -6.55 39.37
C ILE A 760 -11.98 -6.01 40.47
N SER A 761 -12.39 -4.90 41.09
CA SER A 761 -11.80 -4.31 42.31
C SER A 761 -12.92 -3.73 43.19
N LYS A 762 -12.61 -3.35 44.42
CA LYS A 762 -13.54 -2.62 45.31
C LYS A 762 -14.06 -1.31 44.72
N VAL A 763 -13.30 -0.67 43.80
CA VAL A 763 -13.67 0.64 43.21
C VAL A 763 -14.50 0.53 41.92
N GLY A 764 -14.68 -0.68 41.37
CA GLY A 764 -15.48 -0.90 40.17
C GLY A 764 -15.15 -2.21 39.44
N ASN A 765 -15.90 -2.47 38.37
CA ASN A 765 -15.60 -3.57 37.46
C ASN A 765 -15.73 -3.13 36.00
N THR A 766 -15.06 -3.86 35.12
CA THR A 766 -15.16 -3.69 33.66
C THR A 766 -15.06 -5.07 33.02
N THR A 767 -15.70 -5.26 31.86
CA THR A 767 -15.80 -6.58 31.25
C THR A 767 -15.72 -6.52 29.73
N SER A 768 -15.06 -7.51 29.13
CA SER A 768 -15.05 -7.76 27.69
C SER A 768 -15.54 -9.17 27.40
N GLU A 769 -16.23 -9.35 26.27
CA GLU A 769 -16.90 -10.57 25.86
C GLU A 769 -16.56 -10.91 24.41
N VAL A 770 -16.51 -12.20 24.08
CA VAL A 770 -16.33 -12.70 22.71
C VAL A 770 -17.13 -13.99 22.50
N PHE A 771 -17.64 -14.16 21.29
CA PHE A 771 -18.33 -15.37 20.88
C PHE A 771 -17.47 -16.15 19.88
N ILE A 772 -17.04 -17.35 20.26
CA ILE A 772 -16.25 -18.24 19.39
C ILE A 772 -17.22 -19.13 18.61
N THR A 773 -17.16 -19.06 17.28
CA THR A 773 -17.93 -19.92 16.38
C THR A 773 -17.08 -21.11 15.94
N VAL A 774 -17.63 -22.31 16.12
CA VAL A 774 -17.03 -23.57 15.69
C VAL A 774 -17.65 -23.95 14.36
N GLU A 775 -16.85 -23.99 13.31
CA GLU A 775 -17.30 -24.48 12.01
C GLU A 775 -17.25 -26.00 11.99
N ASP A 776 -18.45 -26.61 11.91
CA ASP A 776 -18.58 -28.02 11.58
C ASP A 776 -18.35 -28.20 10.09
N LYS A 777 -17.27 -28.89 9.74
CA LYS A 777 -16.95 -29.21 8.35
C LYS A 777 -17.59 -30.52 7.90
N ASP A 778 -18.68 -30.96 8.53
CA ASP A 778 -19.46 -32.12 8.11
C ASP A 778 -20.96 -31.76 7.97
N GLY A 779 -21.33 -31.18 6.83
CA GLY A 779 -22.73 -30.84 6.59
C GLY A 779 -23.16 -30.53 5.15
N ALA A 780 -22.36 -30.84 4.12
CA ALA A 780 -22.79 -30.95 2.71
C ALA A 780 -21.55 -31.17 1.81
N GLY A 781 -21.22 -32.42 1.47
CA GLY A 781 -20.15 -32.66 0.49
C GLY A 781 -19.51 -34.04 0.46
N GLN A 782 -20.11 -35.06 1.06
CA GLN A 782 -19.45 -36.36 1.22
C GLN A 782 -19.49 -37.27 -0.02
N ASP A 783 -20.16 -36.88 -1.11
CA ASP A 783 -20.23 -37.70 -2.34
C ASP A 783 -19.22 -37.27 -3.45
N GLY A 784 -18.57 -36.10 -3.30
CA GLY A 784 -17.57 -35.61 -4.25
C GLY A 784 -16.13 -36.08 -3.96
N TRP A 785 -15.78 -36.14 -2.67
CA TRP A 785 -14.39 -36.38 -2.24
C TRP A 785 -13.94 -37.84 -2.39
N ALA A 786 -14.85 -38.83 -2.34
CA ALA A 786 -14.50 -40.22 -2.62
C ALA A 786 -14.11 -40.43 -4.10
N LYS A 787 -14.74 -39.69 -5.02
CA LYS A 787 -14.40 -39.73 -6.45
C LYS A 787 -13.09 -39.02 -6.73
N GLU A 788 -12.90 -37.82 -6.19
CA GLU A 788 -11.67 -37.05 -6.39
C GLU A 788 -10.46 -37.71 -5.73
N PHE A 789 -10.60 -38.28 -4.52
CA PHE A 789 -9.49 -38.98 -3.87
C PHE A 789 -9.08 -40.25 -4.63
N ASN A 790 -10.02 -40.97 -5.24
CA ASN A 790 -9.72 -42.11 -6.09
C ASN A 790 -9.09 -41.70 -7.43
N ILE A 791 -9.51 -40.57 -8.01
CA ILE A 791 -8.88 -39.99 -9.21
C ILE A 791 -7.44 -39.55 -8.90
N TRP A 792 -7.21 -38.90 -7.76
CA TRP A 792 -5.87 -38.50 -7.32
C TRP A 792 -4.98 -39.70 -7.02
N ARG A 793 -5.51 -40.76 -6.40
CA ARG A 793 -4.76 -42.01 -6.16
C ARG A 793 -4.39 -42.71 -7.47
N SER A 794 -5.29 -42.68 -8.46
CA SER A 794 -5.02 -43.21 -9.80
C SER A 794 -3.96 -42.39 -10.54
N ALA A 795 -4.06 -41.06 -10.49
CA ALA A 795 -3.10 -40.16 -11.12
C ALA A 795 -1.68 -40.27 -10.51
N ILE A 796 -1.58 -40.42 -9.18
CA ILE A 796 -0.30 -40.69 -8.52
C ILE A 796 0.26 -42.04 -8.95
N SER A 797 -0.57 -43.08 -9.06
CA SER A 797 -0.13 -44.41 -9.51
C SER A 797 0.32 -44.42 -10.98
N GLU A 798 -0.35 -43.66 -11.85
CA GLU A 798 0.04 -43.49 -13.25
C GLU A 798 1.32 -42.66 -13.40
N HIS A 799 1.47 -41.60 -12.60
CA HIS A 799 2.71 -40.82 -12.55
C HIS A 799 3.89 -41.69 -12.11
N ASP A 800 3.71 -42.53 -11.09
CA ASP A 800 4.77 -43.42 -10.60
C ASP A 800 5.14 -44.50 -11.65
N LYS A 801 4.15 -45.05 -12.36
CA LYS A 801 4.40 -45.94 -13.52
C LYS A 801 5.13 -45.23 -14.66
N MET A 802 4.77 -43.99 -14.98
CA MET A 802 5.45 -43.19 -16.01
C MET A 802 6.91 -42.92 -15.61
N MET A 803 7.16 -42.59 -14.35
CA MET A 803 8.51 -42.35 -13.83
C MET A 803 9.36 -43.63 -13.82
N GLN A 804 8.78 -44.79 -13.54
CA GLN A 804 9.48 -46.07 -13.66
C GLN A 804 9.79 -46.44 -15.12
N ASN A 805 8.89 -46.16 -16.07
CA ASN A 805 9.16 -46.37 -17.49
C ASN A 805 10.26 -45.44 -17.99
N TRP A 806 10.23 -44.16 -17.61
CA TRP A 806 11.31 -43.22 -17.91
C TRP A 806 12.66 -43.69 -17.36
N ARG A 807 12.69 -44.21 -16.13
CA ARG A 807 13.91 -44.79 -15.53
C ARG A 807 14.43 -46.00 -16.32
N LYS A 808 13.55 -46.92 -16.74
CA LYS A 808 13.94 -48.08 -17.57
C LYS A 808 14.46 -47.68 -18.95
N THR A 809 13.82 -46.70 -19.60
CA THR A 809 14.27 -46.18 -20.90
C THR A 809 15.64 -45.49 -20.78
N TRP A 810 15.85 -44.76 -19.68
CA TRP A 810 17.13 -44.12 -19.37
C TRP A 810 18.26 -45.12 -19.10
N GLU A 811 17.99 -46.20 -18.36
CA GLU A 811 18.94 -47.29 -18.12
C GLU A 811 19.25 -48.09 -19.40
N SER A 812 18.25 -48.27 -20.27
CA SER A 812 18.43 -48.88 -21.60
C SER A 812 19.30 -48.01 -22.52
N CYS A 813 19.16 -46.68 -22.48
CA CYS A 813 20.03 -45.77 -23.23
C CYS A 813 21.48 -45.79 -22.72
N LYS A 814 21.69 -45.95 -21.40
CA LYS A 814 23.05 -46.11 -20.85
C LYS A 814 23.72 -47.42 -21.27
N LYS A 815 22.98 -48.53 -21.37
CA LYS A 815 23.51 -49.82 -21.86
C LYS A 815 23.83 -49.84 -23.36
N LYS A 816 23.14 -49.05 -24.18
CA LYS A 816 23.46 -48.91 -25.61
C LYS A 816 24.69 -48.04 -25.91
N ASN A 817 25.12 -47.21 -24.97
CA ASN A 817 26.32 -46.38 -25.09
C ASN A 817 27.58 -47.03 -24.46
N SER A 818 27.50 -48.30 -24.04
CA SER A 818 28.61 -49.04 -23.41
C SER A 818 28.86 -50.43 -24.02
N LEU A 819 28.34 -50.67 -25.23
CA LEU A 819 28.59 -51.86 -26.06
C LEU A 819 29.20 -51.44 -27.40
#